data_AF-A0A960TWU9-F1
#
_entry.id   AF-A0A960TWU9-F1
#
_cell.length_a   1.000
_cell.length_b   1.000
_cell.length_c   1.000
_cell.angle_alpha   90.00
_cell.angle_beta   90.00
_cell.angle_gamma   90.00
#
_symmetry.space_group_name_H-M   'P 1'
#
loop_
_entity.id
_entity.type
_entity.pdbx_description
1 polymer ?
#
loop_
_entity_poly.entity_id
_entity_poly.type
_entity_poly.pdbx_seq_one_letter_code
_entity_poly.pdbx_strand_id
1 'polypeptide(L)'
;MSRNLEFAVRYLMLILLVFGLTGASLACGGDDDDDDDDAVSDDDTGDDDTGDDDTGDDDTGDDDTGDDDTGDDDTGDDDTGDDDTGDDDTGDDDTGDDDTGDDDTGDDDTGDDDTGDDDTGDDDTGDDDTGDDDTGDDDTGDDDIDDPFEPWENPEAKADAFPLFYKERVHRIVQGHNRFLLVNDVVPAMTLGHAFIDKHGDDYTMLLHPKDNNDIGHAAMRTWAAYKLYHTRELELTLIRMFEGLAAAEEVTGHSGMTSREYQPGWTLTIDGFTGDISRDRFGDEITPAVTFDSALEDEIVDTFFADGVYTFLANPADYYFNAEAVQNPSEFATTLVFHYLPKYMHISNCCSSFMRTPDGPYEGYFWGNHNSRDNFPDYGLGYMTALDCINDPSASDELKDSCQRAWDAGQRIGDSVVAYDYNLMTVTEWGDSYDDLIVAGELRPDGTDEGPEWLGSMNNCIMSYMAKALSEDGLHSADEYAEAPGAYEIVYIYALFDLLGIPRPEWTKECHSLDDGYFGLSWSDLYERKFAGLTMPQAMTLLINLIPDVGVDLVKNIVEGLDQPQRAAAAVVYYAELQGNQALLVEAKKTLYNISEVGRQFAIVLRNWAEKDNNDPNLAAAMTREIYDFATYVHAFGVGDEGFDPGDFEPGIQDGDRYDAVLSIGDTSPYALKTDEQIRTSILNALDGGREKVVERYWAAYPDINNPPIKRKGDAYEAIGADGEFHDIPNVGYQWFGAELMREMPICWRHPESLDCTWALLGCERPDLDGSGEVDETDGGIFDSAYATYGPPANTPCNVGNDWCGGADLDHSGLADAEDVEFMAVADGCWYEAP
;
A
#
# COMPACT_ATOMS: atom_id res chain seq x y z
N MET A 1 -22.56 -32.55 -26.79
CA MET A 1 -22.87 -31.23 -26.21
C MET A 1 -24.32 -31.23 -25.76
N SER A 2 -24.59 -30.83 -24.52
CA SER A 2 -25.95 -30.73 -23.97
C SER A 2 -26.50 -29.31 -24.21
N ARG A 3 -27.83 -29.14 -24.09
CA ARG A 3 -28.44 -27.79 -24.08
C ARG A 3 -27.89 -26.91 -22.96
N ASN A 4 -27.47 -27.50 -21.85
CA ASN A 4 -26.88 -26.76 -20.73
C ASN A 4 -25.49 -26.23 -21.09
N LEU A 5 -24.68 -26.97 -21.85
CA LEU A 5 -23.41 -26.46 -22.36
C LEU A 5 -23.63 -25.38 -23.43
N GLU A 6 -24.65 -25.52 -24.29
CA GLU A 6 -25.01 -24.48 -25.26
C GLU A 6 -25.57 -23.21 -24.57
N PHE A 7 -26.23 -23.35 -23.43
CA PHE A 7 -26.70 -22.22 -22.63
C PHE A 7 -25.56 -21.59 -21.82
N ALA A 8 -24.69 -22.39 -21.20
CA ALA A 8 -23.49 -21.94 -20.52
C ALA A 8 -22.56 -21.19 -21.47
N VAL A 9 -22.27 -21.73 -22.66
CA VAL A 9 -21.46 -21.03 -23.68
C VAL A 9 -22.17 -19.76 -24.18
N ARG A 10 -23.51 -19.69 -24.21
CA ARG A 10 -24.24 -18.44 -24.55
C ARG A 10 -24.26 -17.42 -23.41
N TYR A 11 -24.21 -17.85 -22.16
CA TYR A 11 -24.20 -16.99 -20.97
C TYR A 11 -22.78 -16.50 -20.67
N LEU A 12 -21.79 -17.39 -20.77
CA LEU A 12 -20.37 -17.05 -20.84
C LEU A 12 -20.09 -16.16 -22.06
N MET A 13 -20.70 -16.40 -23.23
CA MET A 13 -20.63 -15.44 -24.34
C MET A 13 -21.32 -14.11 -24.03
N LEU A 14 -22.32 -14.07 -23.14
CA LEU A 14 -22.94 -12.81 -22.70
C LEU A 14 -21.97 -12.04 -21.77
N ILE A 15 -21.28 -12.75 -20.88
CA ILE A 15 -20.21 -12.25 -20.00
C ILE A 15 -19.01 -11.76 -20.84
N LEU A 16 -18.57 -12.54 -21.83
CA LEU A 16 -17.60 -12.16 -22.86
C LEU A 16 -18.09 -11.02 -23.78
N LEU A 17 -19.39 -10.71 -23.80
CA LEU A 17 -19.98 -9.56 -24.51
C LEU A 17 -20.11 -8.32 -23.63
N VAL A 18 -20.13 -8.49 -22.30
CA VAL A 18 -20.02 -7.42 -21.30
C VAL A 18 -18.56 -6.97 -21.17
N PHE A 19 -17.63 -7.91 -21.06
CA PHE A 19 -16.22 -7.63 -20.81
C PHE A 19 -15.35 -7.59 -22.08
N GLY A 20 -15.68 -8.38 -23.11
CA GLY A 20 -14.83 -8.57 -24.30
C GLY A 20 -15.12 -7.66 -25.50
N LEU A 21 -15.88 -6.57 -25.29
CA LEU A 21 -16.07 -5.51 -26.28
C LEU A 21 -15.74 -4.10 -25.75
N THR A 22 -15.29 -4.00 -24.50
CA THR A 22 -14.84 -2.75 -23.85
C THR A 22 -13.32 -2.59 -23.85
N GLY A 23 -12.54 -3.67 -24.00
CA GLY A 23 -11.07 -3.63 -24.03
C GLY A 23 -10.45 -2.74 -25.12
N ALA A 24 -11.20 -2.38 -26.17
CA ALA A 24 -10.78 -1.40 -27.18
C ALA A 24 -11.01 0.07 -26.78
N SER A 25 -11.42 0.32 -25.52
CA SER A 25 -11.75 1.63 -24.97
C SER A 25 -11.49 1.70 -23.45
N LEU A 26 -10.59 0.85 -22.94
CA LEU A 26 -10.23 0.70 -21.52
C LEU A 26 -8.77 1.06 -21.23
N ALA A 27 -8.10 1.76 -22.15
CA ALA A 27 -6.80 2.39 -21.90
C ALA A 27 -6.97 3.66 -21.06
N CYS A 28 -7.31 3.44 -19.78
CA CYS A 28 -7.23 4.28 -18.59
C CYS A 28 -7.71 3.41 -17.41
N GLY A 29 -6.93 2.37 -17.10
CA GLY A 29 -6.81 1.89 -15.72
C GLY A 29 -5.94 2.89 -14.93
N GLY A 30 -5.65 2.60 -13.66
CA GLY A 30 -4.71 3.40 -12.90
C GLY A 30 -3.28 3.15 -13.38
N ASP A 31 -2.73 4.05 -14.19
CA ASP A 31 -1.29 4.20 -14.32
C ASP A 31 -0.79 4.92 -13.04
N ASP A 32 -0.62 4.17 -11.94
CA ASP A 32 0.22 4.65 -10.83
C ASP A 32 1.68 4.63 -11.32
N ASP A 33 2.41 5.74 -11.09
CA ASP A 33 3.72 6.01 -11.71
C ASP A 33 4.89 5.18 -11.12
N ASP A 34 4.75 3.86 -11.07
CA ASP A 34 5.86 2.91 -10.92
C ASP A 34 6.66 2.82 -12.25
N ASP A 35 7.36 3.92 -12.56
CA ASP A 35 8.27 4.07 -13.71
C ASP A 35 9.56 3.22 -13.54
N ASP A 36 9.41 1.89 -13.48
CA ASP A 36 10.52 0.91 -13.60
C ASP A 36 11.06 0.89 -15.06
N ASP A 37 11.62 2.03 -15.51
CA ASP A 37 12.10 2.30 -16.88
C ASP A 37 13.44 1.60 -17.23
N ASP A 38 13.55 0.30 -16.92
CA ASP A 38 14.78 -0.49 -17.10
C ASP A 38 14.70 -1.52 -18.26
N ALA A 39 14.18 -1.10 -19.42
CA ALA A 39 14.21 -1.92 -20.64
C ALA A 39 14.26 -1.14 -21.97
N VAL A 40 15.47 -0.82 -22.46
CA VAL A 40 15.67 -0.46 -23.88
C VAL A 40 15.55 -1.71 -24.77
N SER A 41 14.32 -1.99 -25.23
CA SER A 41 14.02 -3.11 -26.14
C SER A 41 13.72 -2.63 -27.57
N ASP A 42 14.77 -2.55 -28.41
CA ASP A 42 14.63 -2.40 -29.87
C ASP A 42 14.23 -3.76 -30.49
N ASP A 43 12.96 -3.96 -30.83
CA ASP A 43 12.49 -5.14 -31.59
C ASP A 43 12.56 -4.91 -33.11
N ASP A 44 13.40 -5.67 -33.83
CA ASP A 44 13.36 -5.78 -35.29
C ASP A 44 13.85 -7.15 -35.80
N THR A 45 13.01 -7.82 -36.60
CA THR A 45 13.10 -9.26 -36.92
C THR A 45 14.11 -9.62 -38.03
N GLY A 46 14.71 -10.83 -38.00
CA GLY A 46 15.60 -11.28 -39.09
C GLY A 46 16.06 -12.76 -39.09
N ASP A 47 15.46 -13.57 -39.98
CA ASP A 47 15.65 -15.00 -40.28
C ASP A 47 17.09 -15.58 -40.48
N ASP A 48 17.13 -16.93 -40.50
CA ASP A 48 17.99 -17.85 -41.29
C ASP A 48 19.37 -18.37 -40.75
N ASP A 49 19.30 -19.54 -40.08
CA ASP A 49 19.73 -20.87 -40.60
C ASP A 49 21.15 -21.49 -40.33
N THR A 50 21.14 -22.77 -39.94
CA THR A 50 22.21 -23.82 -39.92
C THR A 50 23.47 -23.75 -39.02
N GLY A 51 23.90 -24.92 -38.48
CA GLY A 51 25.35 -25.18 -38.29
C GLY A 51 25.91 -26.22 -37.29
N ASP A 52 25.38 -27.45 -37.23
CA ASP A 52 26.09 -28.75 -37.01
C ASP A 52 27.24 -28.95 -35.94
N ASP A 53 27.13 -30.07 -35.19
CA ASP A 53 28.20 -31.08 -34.90
C ASP A 53 29.43 -30.75 -33.96
N ASP A 54 29.91 -31.60 -33.03
CA ASP A 54 29.55 -32.98 -32.59
C ASP A 54 30.40 -33.46 -31.35
N THR A 55 30.01 -34.61 -30.75
CA THR A 55 30.76 -35.53 -29.83
C THR A 55 31.17 -35.12 -28.40
N GLY A 56 31.01 -35.95 -27.35
CA GLY A 56 30.28 -37.24 -27.23
C GLY A 56 30.68 -38.13 -26.02
N ASP A 57 29.74 -39.00 -25.57
CA ASP A 57 29.79 -40.45 -25.23
C ASP A 57 31.02 -41.05 -24.44
N ASP A 58 30.95 -42.09 -23.57
CA ASP A 58 29.87 -42.92 -22.95
C ASP A 58 30.44 -43.91 -21.87
N ASP A 59 29.60 -44.87 -21.40
CA ASP A 59 29.91 -46.24 -20.85
C ASP A 59 30.24 -46.32 -19.33
N THR A 60 29.44 -46.88 -18.38
CA THR A 60 28.08 -47.51 -18.28
C THR A 60 27.45 -47.18 -16.90
N GLY A 61 26.21 -47.51 -16.48
CA GLY A 61 25.03 -48.17 -17.11
C GLY A 61 24.27 -49.12 -16.13
N ASP A 62 22.96 -49.32 -16.31
CA ASP A 62 22.04 -50.05 -15.39
C ASP A 62 21.29 -51.26 -16.02
N ASP A 63 20.66 -52.05 -15.14
CA ASP A 63 19.52 -52.98 -15.31
C ASP A 63 19.61 -54.36 -16.04
N ASP A 64 19.60 -55.42 -15.20
CA ASP A 64 18.50 -56.41 -15.04
C ASP A 64 18.60 -57.89 -15.54
N THR A 65 17.91 -58.76 -14.79
CA THR A 65 17.46 -60.17 -14.98
C THR A 65 18.31 -61.36 -14.46
N GLY A 66 17.69 -62.21 -13.62
CA GLY A 66 18.21 -63.56 -13.25
C GLY A 66 17.42 -64.30 -12.15
N ASP A 67 16.55 -65.24 -12.53
CA ASP A 67 15.72 -66.11 -11.66
C ASP A 67 16.35 -67.51 -11.35
N ASP A 68 15.66 -68.29 -10.50
CA ASP A 68 15.78 -69.74 -10.19
C ASP A 68 16.88 -70.23 -9.21
N ASP A 69 16.52 -70.25 -7.91
CA ASP A 69 16.69 -71.30 -6.88
C ASP A 69 17.94 -72.22 -6.83
N THR A 70 18.56 -72.31 -5.64
CA THR A 70 18.41 -73.47 -4.70
C THR A 70 19.26 -73.35 -3.41
N GLY A 71 18.64 -73.45 -2.23
CA GLY A 71 19.40 -73.60 -0.96
C GLY A 71 18.70 -73.35 0.38
N ASP A 72 17.77 -74.22 0.81
CA ASP A 72 17.34 -74.34 2.22
C ASP A 72 18.31 -75.21 3.07
N ASP A 73 18.22 -75.07 4.39
CA ASP A 73 18.67 -75.95 5.49
C ASP A 73 20.17 -76.34 5.66
N ASP A 74 20.79 -75.72 6.69
CA ASP A 74 21.56 -76.39 7.76
C ASP A 74 21.69 -75.38 8.93
N THR A 75 20.80 -75.36 9.94
CA THR A 75 20.74 -76.22 11.16
C THR A 75 22.04 -76.26 11.99
N GLY A 76 22.04 -76.17 13.33
CA GLY A 76 20.96 -76.08 14.34
C GLY A 76 21.42 -75.27 15.58
N ASP A 77 20.78 -75.36 16.75
CA ASP A 77 19.82 -76.36 17.23
C ASP A 77 18.46 -75.75 17.64
N ASP A 78 17.36 -76.42 17.27
CA ASP A 78 16.06 -76.29 17.92
C ASP A 78 16.08 -76.88 19.34
N ASP A 79 15.26 -76.34 20.25
CA ASP A 79 14.64 -77.17 21.29
C ASP A 79 13.24 -76.62 21.69
N THR A 80 12.23 -76.98 20.89
CA THR A 80 10.78 -77.01 21.21
C THR A 80 10.09 -75.74 21.76
N GLY A 81 9.13 -75.19 21.00
CA GLY A 81 8.07 -74.33 21.53
C GLY A 81 6.76 -75.09 21.81
N ASP A 82 5.72 -74.36 22.23
CA ASP A 82 4.28 -74.67 22.10
C ASP A 82 3.52 -73.32 22.26
N ASP A 83 2.40 -73.14 21.55
CA ASP A 83 1.57 -71.92 21.60
C ASP A 83 0.69 -71.82 22.87
N ASP A 84 0.40 -70.61 23.38
CA ASP A 84 -0.92 -69.94 23.19
C ASP A 84 -1.11 -68.65 24.04
N THR A 85 -1.59 -67.58 23.39
CA THR A 85 -2.42 -66.45 23.90
C THR A 85 -2.01 -65.62 25.14
N GLY A 86 -1.92 -64.29 24.94
CA GLY A 86 -2.71 -63.32 25.75
C GLY A 86 -1.96 -62.22 26.52
N ASP A 87 -2.18 -60.98 26.06
CA ASP A 87 -2.30 -59.68 26.78
C ASP A 87 -1.16 -59.11 27.67
N ASP A 88 -1.13 -57.77 27.68
CA ASP A 88 -0.45 -56.80 28.56
C ASP A 88 1.10 -56.80 28.62
N ASP A 89 1.70 -55.96 27.76
CA ASP A 89 3.03 -55.37 27.97
C ASP A 89 3.03 -54.42 29.18
N THR A 90 4.04 -54.52 30.05
CA THR A 90 4.20 -53.62 31.21
C THR A 90 5.11 -52.44 30.88
N GLY A 91 4.50 -51.29 30.60
CA GLY A 91 5.15 -49.98 30.66
C GLY A 91 5.02 -49.32 32.04
N ASP A 92 5.64 -48.15 32.15
CA ASP A 92 5.37 -47.03 33.06
C ASP A 92 5.38 -47.27 34.58
N ASP A 93 6.54 -46.99 35.19
CA ASP A 93 6.68 -46.09 36.36
C ASP A 93 8.18 -45.89 36.65
N ASP A 94 8.70 -44.65 36.59
CA ASP A 94 10.03 -44.31 37.17
C ASP A 94 10.24 -42.80 37.39
N THR A 95 9.56 -42.23 38.40
CA THR A 95 9.89 -40.89 38.97
C THR A 95 10.05 -40.96 40.50
N GLY A 96 11.26 -41.31 40.96
CA GLY A 96 11.66 -41.32 42.39
C GLY A 96 11.29 -42.61 43.15
N ASP A 97 12.03 -43.05 44.19
CA ASP A 97 13.09 -42.38 44.96
C ASP A 97 13.99 -43.41 45.74
N ASP A 98 14.68 -43.02 46.83
CA ASP A 98 15.56 -43.80 47.76
C ASP A 98 17.01 -44.07 47.29
N ASP A 99 18.09 -44.09 48.11
CA ASP A 99 18.37 -44.06 49.58
C ASP A 99 19.75 -43.35 49.80
N THR A 100 20.12 -42.68 50.91
CA THR A 100 19.61 -42.53 52.29
C THR A 100 19.56 -41.03 52.70
N GLY A 101 18.68 -40.59 53.64
CA GLY A 101 18.57 -39.17 54.04
C GLY A 101 18.27 -38.77 55.51
N ASP A 102 17.89 -39.70 56.39
CA ASP A 102 17.52 -39.53 57.83
C ASP A 102 16.28 -38.64 58.19
N ASP A 103 15.42 -39.23 59.04
CA ASP A 103 14.46 -38.64 60.01
C ASP A 103 13.13 -37.94 59.57
N ASP A 104 12.08 -38.78 59.54
CA ASP A 104 10.87 -38.72 60.42
C ASP A 104 9.48 -38.23 59.90
N THR A 105 8.73 -39.20 59.36
CA THR A 105 7.34 -39.61 59.68
C THR A 105 6.23 -38.61 60.09
N GLY A 106 5.06 -38.70 59.42
CA GLY A 106 3.77 -38.42 60.05
C GLY A 106 2.55 -38.13 59.14
N ASP A 107 1.73 -39.14 58.85
CA ASP A 107 0.30 -38.92 58.54
C ASP A 107 -0.45 -38.49 59.82
N ASP A 108 -1.34 -37.50 59.74
CA ASP A 108 -2.44 -37.32 60.71
C ASP A 108 -3.59 -36.49 60.08
N ASP A 109 -4.39 -37.14 59.23
CA ASP A 109 -5.58 -36.57 58.58
C ASP A 109 -6.55 -35.90 59.56
N THR A 110 -6.89 -34.63 59.31
CA THR A 110 -8.20 -34.05 59.65
C THR A 110 -8.54 -32.93 58.66
N GLY A 111 -9.72 -33.04 58.02
CA GLY A 111 -10.17 -32.19 56.91
C GLY A 111 -10.44 -30.71 57.21
N ASP A 112 -10.99 -29.96 56.26
CA ASP A 112 -11.83 -30.39 55.13
C ASP A 112 -11.35 -29.90 53.74
N ASP A 113 -11.97 -30.47 52.68
CA ASP A 113 -12.01 -30.06 51.26
C ASP A 113 -10.78 -30.28 50.34
N ASP A 114 -10.82 -31.46 49.69
CA ASP A 114 -10.24 -31.90 48.39
C ASP A 114 -11.45 -32.45 47.60
N THR A 115 -11.69 -32.36 46.27
CA THR A 115 -10.91 -31.96 45.07
C THR A 115 -11.84 -31.22 44.07
N GLY A 116 -11.43 -31.08 42.78
CA GLY A 116 -12.36 -30.87 41.64
C GLY A 116 -13.28 -32.09 41.36
N ASP A 117 -14.00 -32.19 40.24
CA ASP A 117 -13.88 -31.49 38.95
C ASP A 117 -15.27 -31.08 38.37
N ASP A 118 -15.36 -30.82 37.07
CA ASP A 118 -16.56 -30.57 36.25
C ASP A 118 -17.86 -31.27 36.71
N ASP A 119 -18.96 -30.50 36.77
CA ASP A 119 -20.31 -31.07 36.58
C ASP A 119 -21.24 -30.05 35.90
N THR A 120 -22.18 -30.51 35.08
CA THR A 120 -22.97 -29.67 34.16
C THR A 120 -24.39 -29.41 34.68
N GLY A 121 -24.84 -28.15 34.72
CA GLY A 121 -26.20 -27.81 35.17
C GLY A 121 -26.64 -26.35 34.97
N ASP A 122 -27.93 -26.17 34.66
CA ASP A 122 -28.59 -24.87 34.40
C ASP A 122 -28.84 -23.99 35.66
N ASP A 123 -29.21 -22.73 35.38
CA ASP A 123 -29.93 -21.75 36.23
C ASP A 123 -29.17 -21.04 37.39
N ASP A 124 -28.72 -19.82 37.10
CA ASP A 124 -28.76 -18.58 37.90
C ASP A 124 -29.28 -18.63 39.37
N THR A 125 -28.60 -17.93 40.30
CA THR A 125 -29.22 -16.79 41.05
C THR A 125 -28.31 -16.07 42.08
N GLY A 126 -27.90 -14.84 41.75
CA GLY A 126 -28.23 -13.67 42.59
C GLY A 126 -27.15 -12.97 43.45
N ASP A 127 -26.86 -11.72 43.06
CA ASP A 127 -26.63 -10.49 43.86
C ASP A 127 -26.13 -10.57 45.32
N ASP A 128 -24.96 -9.99 45.61
CA ASP A 128 -24.86 -8.58 46.09
C ASP A 128 -23.38 -8.19 46.35
N ASP A 129 -22.91 -7.07 45.79
CA ASP A 129 -21.57 -6.49 45.98
C ASP A 129 -21.28 -5.98 47.40
N THR A 130 -19.99 -5.86 47.77
CA THR A 130 -19.33 -4.58 48.21
C THR A 130 -17.93 -4.80 48.80
N GLY A 131 -16.87 -4.10 48.33
CA GLY A 131 -15.58 -4.18 49.04
C GLY A 131 -14.26 -3.60 48.48
N ASP A 132 -14.29 -2.58 47.60
CA ASP A 132 -13.23 -1.63 47.14
C ASP A 132 -11.72 -1.77 47.56
N ASP A 133 -10.84 -1.34 46.64
CA ASP A 133 -9.43 -0.87 46.78
C ASP A 133 -8.26 -1.90 46.72
N ASP A 134 -7.91 -2.26 45.48
CA ASP A 134 -6.58 -2.30 44.83
C ASP A 134 -5.33 -2.92 45.50
N THR A 135 -4.75 -3.94 44.83
CA THR A 135 -3.44 -3.80 44.13
C THR A 135 -3.28 -4.81 42.98
N GLY A 136 -3.49 -4.36 41.74
CA GLY A 136 -2.89 -4.84 40.49
C GLY A 136 -2.80 -6.35 40.21
N ASP A 137 -3.76 -6.85 39.44
CA ASP A 137 -3.62 -7.90 38.41
C ASP A 137 -4.75 -7.62 37.39
N ASP A 138 -4.44 -6.93 36.28
CA ASP A 138 -5.40 -6.65 35.19
C ASP A 138 -5.20 -7.68 34.05
N ASP A 139 -5.44 -8.95 34.36
CA ASP A 139 -5.36 -10.09 33.43
C ASP A 139 -6.63 -10.96 33.54
N THR A 140 -7.70 -10.53 32.87
CA THR A 140 -8.85 -11.31 32.32
C THR A 140 -9.95 -10.32 31.91
N GLY A 141 -10.25 -10.19 30.61
CA GLY A 141 -11.01 -9.03 30.13
C GLY A 141 -11.72 -9.11 28.77
N ASP A 142 -11.54 -10.16 27.96
CA ASP A 142 -12.46 -10.46 26.86
C ASP A 142 -12.46 -11.98 26.60
N ASP A 143 -13.62 -12.61 26.78
CA ASP A 143 -13.91 -14.00 26.41
C ASP A 143 -14.83 -13.99 25.16
N ASP A 144 -14.63 -14.93 24.24
CA ASP A 144 -15.58 -15.31 23.19
C ASP A 144 -16.07 -14.21 22.22
N ILE A 145 -15.14 -13.60 21.49
CA ILE A 145 -15.24 -13.75 20.03
C ILE A 145 -14.34 -14.93 19.65
N ASP A 146 -14.88 -15.94 18.96
CA ASP A 146 -14.05 -16.91 18.23
C ASP A 146 -13.23 -16.13 17.19
N ASP A 147 -11.96 -15.81 17.47
CA ASP A 147 -11.05 -15.34 16.43
C ASP A 147 -10.64 -16.56 15.58
N PRO A 148 -11.05 -16.64 14.30
CA PRO A 148 -10.76 -17.79 13.46
C PRO A 148 -9.36 -17.73 12.83
N PHE A 149 -8.59 -16.67 13.12
CA PHE A 149 -7.32 -16.36 12.49
C PHE A 149 -6.17 -16.72 13.45
N GLU A 150 -5.64 -17.95 13.30
CA GLU A 150 -4.41 -18.33 14.01
C GLU A 150 -3.23 -17.46 13.53
N PRO A 151 -2.28 -17.10 14.42
CA PRO A 151 -1.13 -16.28 14.05
C PRO A 151 -0.22 -16.98 13.04
N TRP A 152 0.62 -16.18 12.39
CA TRP A 152 1.47 -16.57 11.27
C TRP A 152 2.36 -17.80 11.58
N GLU A 153 2.19 -18.90 10.83
CA GLU A 153 2.93 -20.17 11.05
C GLU A 153 4.35 -20.21 10.44
N ASN A 154 4.67 -19.41 9.42
CA ASN A 154 5.97 -19.46 8.73
C ASN A 154 7.07 -18.66 9.50
N PRO A 155 8.08 -19.31 10.12
CA PRO A 155 9.06 -18.60 10.96
C PRO A 155 10.01 -17.67 10.18
N GLU A 156 10.34 -18.01 8.93
CA GLU A 156 11.31 -17.28 8.10
C GLU A 156 10.94 -15.78 8.03
N ALA A 157 9.64 -15.51 7.86
CA ALA A 157 9.11 -14.16 7.71
C ALA A 157 9.10 -13.32 9.01
N LYS A 158 9.22 -13.93 10.20
CA LYS A 158 9.45 -13.18 11.45
C LYS A 158 10.88 -12.64 11.51
N ALA A 159 11.85 -13.35 10.92
CA ALA A 159 13.19 -12.82 10.73
C ALA A 159 13.18 -11.72 9.65
N ASP A 160 12.54 -11.97 8.50
CA ASP A 160 12.45 -10.98 7.40
C ASP A 160 11.70 -9.69 7.79
N ALA A 161 10.87 -9.72 8.84
CA ALA A 161 10.31 -8.54 9.48
C ALA A 161 11.37 -7.59 10.07
N PHE A 162 12.43 -8.12 10.69
CA PHE A 162 13.40 -7.33 11.45
C PHE A 162 14.01 -6.15 10.65
N PRO A 163 14.48 -6.34 9.40
CA PRO A 163 14.91 -5.26 8.52
C PRO A 163 13.93 -4.08 8.37
N LEU A 164 12.61 -4.26 8.53
CA LEU A 164 11.63 -3.18 8.35
C LEU A 164 11.41 -2.33 9.60
N PHE A 165 11.29 -2.99 10.76
CA PHE A 165 10.81 -2.35 11.99
C PHE A 165 11.93 -1.96 12.96
N TYR A 166 13.21 -2.18 12.62
CA TYR A 166 14.29 -1.67 13.45
C TYR A 166 14.29 -0.13 13.46
N LYS A 167 14.29 0.43 14.67
CA LYS A 167 13.95 1.83 14.95
C LYS A 167 14.79 2.82 14.14
N GLU A 168 16.07 2.52 13.93
CA GLU A 168 16.99 3.37 13.20
C GLU A 168 16.67 3.42 11.70
N ARG A 169 16.20 2.33 11.08
CA ARG A 169 15.69 2.38 9.69
C ARG A 169 14.41 3.19 9.62
N VAL A 170 13.48 3.00 10.56
CA VAL A 170 12.26 3.83 10.67
C VAL A 170 12.63 5.32 10.75
N HIS A 171 13.62 5.70 11.56
CA HIS A 171 14.10 7.08 11.65
C HIS A 171 14.71 7.59 10.32
N ARG A 172 15.52 6.78 9.60
CA ARG A 172 16.08 7.15 8.30
C ARG A 172 15.00 7.25 7.20
N ILE A 173 14.10 6.28 7.11
CA ILE A 173 12.93 6.27 6.22
C ILE A 173 12.08 7.54 6.43
N VAL A 174 11.75 7.87 7.68
CA VAL A 174 10.99 9.08 8.03
C VAL A 174 11.76 10.35 7.68
N GLN A 175 13.09 10.39 7.88
CA GLN A 175 13.93 11.52 7.48
C GLN A 175 13.96 11.71 5.95
N GLY A 176 14.16 10.64 5.18
CA GLY A 176 14.14 10.66 3.72
C GLY A 176 12.77 11.08 3.17
N HIS A 177 11.69 10.54 3.74
CA HIS A 177 10.32 10.93 3.38
C HIS A 177 10.08 12.41 3.66
N ASN A 178 10.45 12.92 4.84
CA ASN A 178 10.30 14.35 5.19
C ASN A 178 11.04 15.30 4.24
N ARG A 179 12.19 14.86 3.69
CA ARG A 179 13.03 15.65 2.78
C ARG A 179 12.51 15.69 1.36
N PHE A 180 12.02 14.56 0.85
CA PHE A 180 11.85 14.35 -0.59
C PHE A 180 10.42 14.06 -1.04
N LEU A 181 9.57 13.47 -0.18
CA LEU A 181 8.21 13.04 -0.56
C LEU A 181 7.10 13.76 0.23
N LEU A 182 7.35 14.18 1.48
CA LEU A 182 6.44 15.02 2.27
C LEU A 182 6.79 16.51 2.06
N VAL A 183 6.19 17.09 1.03
CA VAL A 183 6.58 18.36 0.38
C VAL A 183 5.54 19.47 0.58
N ASN A 184 5.69 20.61 -0.13
CA ASN A 184 4.81 21.80 -0.16
C ASN A 184 5.24 22.93 0.80
N ASP A 185 5.03 22.77 2.12
CA ASP A 185 5.50 23.72 3.13
C ASP A 185 6.14 23.00 4.35
N VAL A 186 6.73 23.77 5.27
CA VAL A 186 7.46 23.26 6.44
C VAL A 186 6.51 22.56 7.41
N VAL A 187 5.36 23.17 7.71
CA VAL A 187 4.33 22.53 8.54
C VAL A 187 3.26 21.83 7.66
N PRO A 188 2.30 22.52 7.00
CA PRO A 188 1.32 21.82 6.16
C PRO A 188 2.00 21.24 4.92
N ALA A 189 2.06 19.91 4.85
CA ALA A 189 2.80 19.20 3.82
C ALA A 189 2.00 18.03 3.25
N MET A 190 2.27 17.65 2.01
CA MET A 190 1.63 16.51 1.36
C MET A 190 2.61 15.44 0.96
N THR A 191 2.18 14.19 1.04
CA THR A 191 2.91 13.07 0.46
C THR A 191 2.71 13.07 -1.05
N LEU A 192 3.81 13.00 -1.81
CA LEU A 192 3.82 12.52 -3.18
C LEU A 192 4.35 11.07 -3.17
N GLY A 193 3.84 10.23 -4.06
CA GLY A 193 4.41 8.88 -4.25
C GLY A 193 5.82 8.91 -4.85
N HIS A 194 6.14 9.96 -5.62
CA HIS A 194 7.46 10.19 -6.19
C HIS A 194 7.79 11.70 -6.28
N ALA A 195 9.07 12.03 -6.42
CA ALA A 195 9.59 13.38 -6.66
C ALA A 195 10.83 13.35 -7.56
N PHE A 196 11.22 14.52 -8.08
CA PHE A 196 12.42 14.66 -8.92
C PHE A 196 13.48 15.52 -8.24
N ILE A 197 14.66 14.94 -7.99
CA ILE A 197 15.72 15.51 -7.14
C ILE A 197 16.95 15.85 -7.98
N ASP A 198 17.39 17.11 -7.96
CA ASP A 198 18.71 17.54 -8.46
C ASP A 198 19.58 17.98 -7.27
N LYS A 199 20.80 17.46 -7.16
CA LYS A 199 21.70 17.68 -6.01
C LYS A 199 23.09 18.09 -6.48
N HIS A 200 23.60 19.17 -5.92
CA HIS A 200 24.93 19.71 -6.22
C HIS A 200 25.65 20.08 -4.90
N GLY A 201 26.53 19.21 -4.42
CA GLY A 201 27.12 19.33 -3.09
C GLY A 201 26.05 19.15 -2.01
N ASP A 202 25.82 20.20 -1.24
CA ASP A 202 24.87 20.26 -0.12
C ASP A 202 23.56 21.01 -0.51
N ASP A 203 23.47 21.50 -1.75
CA ASP A 203 22.27 22.10 -2.34
C ASP A 203 21.39 21.02 -2.98
N TYR A 204 20.11 20.94 -2.59
CA TYR A 204 19.08 20.04 -3.12
C TYR A 204 17.93 20.85 -3.75
N THR A 205 17.49 20.46 -4.95
CA THR A 205 16.33 21.04 -5.65
C THR A 205 15.32 19.95 -6.01
N MET A 206 14.10 20.07 -5.48
CA MET A 206 13.02 19.12 -5.67
C MET A 206 11.94 19.76 -6.57
N LEU A 207 11.64 19.15 -7.70
CA LEU A 207 10.43 19.47 -8.47
C LEU A 207 9.26 18.66 -7.93
N LEU A 208 8.15 19.34 -7.66
CA LEU A 208 6.92 18.67 -7.26
C LEU A 208 6.20 18.19 -8.52
N HIS A 209 6.25 16.89 -8.80
CA HIS A 209 5.40 16.30 -9.82
C HIS A 209 3.92 16.42 -9.38
N PRO A 210 3.02 16.81 -10.28
CA PRO A 210 1.59 16.82 -10.01
C PRO A 210 1.02 15.40 -10.13
N LYS A 211 1.24 14.55 -9.11
CA LYS A 211 0.83 13.13 -9.13
C LYS A 211 -0.69 13.05 -9.23
N ASP A 212 -1.16 12.11 -10.03
CA ASP A 212 -2.59 11.89 -10.20
C ASP A 212 -3.25 11.53 -8.85
N ASN A 213 -2.66 10.64 -8.04
CA ASN A 213 -3.14 10.33 -6.68
C ASN A 213 -2.20 10.86 -5.57
N ASN A 214 -2.73 11.01 -4.35
CA ASN A 214 -1.99 11.51 -3.17
C ASN A 214 -2.27 10.59 -1.98
N ASP A 215 -1.25 9.84 -1.56
CA ASP A 215 -1.30 8.75 -0.58
C ASP A 215 -1.03 9.20 0.88
N ILE A 216 -1.34 10.46 1.20
CA ILE A 216 -1.10 11.09 2.52
C ILE A 216 -1.89 10.43 3.65
N GLY A 217 -3.07 9.86 3.40
CA GLY A 217 -3.88 9.17 4.40
C GLY A 217 -3.30 7.82 4.78
N HIS A 218 -2.82 7.05 3.80
CA HIS A 218 -1.97 5.88 4.02
C HIS A 218 -0.69 6.26 4.77
N ALA A 219 0.03 7.31 4.34
CA ALA A 219 1.24 7.76 5.00
C ALA A 219 0.99 8.17 6.46
N ALA A 220 -0.14 8.86 6.75
CA ALA A 220 -0.55 9.22 8.10
C ALA A 220 -0.89 7.98 8.95
N MET A 221 -1.67 7.02 8.44
CA MET A 221 -2.01 5.78 9.14
C MET A 221 -0.76 4.96 9.48
N ARG A 222 0.16 4.81 8.54
CA ARG A 222 1.41 4.06 8.70
C ARG A 222 2.40 4.76 9.63
N THR A 223 2.48 6.09 9.58
CA THR A 223 3.28 6.90 10.53
C THR A 223 2.65 6.91 11.93
N TRP A 224 1.33 6.82 12.04
CA TRP A 224 0.63 6.72 13.32
C TRP A 224 0.92 5.38 13.99
N ALA A 225 0.89 4.28 13.23
CA ALA A 225 1.35 2.98 13.69
C ALA A 225 2.78 3.03 14.23
N ALA A 226 3.72 3.64 13.49
CA ALA A 226 5.08 3.86 13.98
C ALA A 226 5.11 4.71 15.28
N TYR A 227 4.37 5.82 15.34
CA TYR A 227 4.34 6.67 16.55
C TYR A 227 3.80 5.92 17.77
N LYS A 228 2.79 5.06 17.57
CA LYS A 228 2.19 4.18 18.59
C LYS A 228 3.14 3.08 19.08
N LEU A 229 4.21 2.78 18.33
CA LEU A 229 5.25 1.83 18.70
C LEU A 229 6.47 2.52 19.35
N TYR A 230 7.03 3.56 18.72
CA TYR A 230 8.31 4.14 19.13
C TYR A 230 8.19 5.44 19.96
N HIS A 231 7.04 6.12 19.93
CA HIS A 231 6.74 7.38 20.61
C HIS A 231 7.83 8.47 20.48
N THR A 232 8.40 8.63 19.27
CA THR A 232 9.48 9.62 19.01
C THR A 232 8.94 10.94 18.47
N ARG A 233 9.65 12.04 18.73
CA ARG A 233 9.22 13.39 18.32
C ARG A 233 9.35 13.57 16.81
N GLU A 234 10.29 12.89 16.19
CA GLU A 234 10.47 12.79 14.74
C GLU A 234 9.20 12.26 14.05
N LEU A 235 8.59 11.21 14.61
CA LEU A 235 7.30 10.68 14.14
C LEU A 235 6.15 11.65 14.44
N GLU A 236 6.14 12.27 15.63
CA GLU A 236 5.12 13.26 16.02
C GLU A 236 5.09 14.49 15.10
N LEU A 237 6.27 15.04 14.77
CA LEU A 237 6.43 16.15 13.84
C LEU A 237 5.99 15.77 12.43
N THR A 238 6.31 14.54 11.98
CA THR A 238 5.86 14.02 10.69
C THR A 238 4.33 13.93 10.62
N LEU A 239 3.69 13.44 11.68
CA LEU A 239 2.24 13.38 11.80
C LEU A 239 1.58 14.77 11.82
N ILE A 240 2.14 15.72 12.57
CA ILE A 240 1.70 17.12 12.55
C ILE A 240 1.69 17.65 11.10
N ARG A 241 2.77 17.41 10.34
CA ARG A 241 2.87 17.82 8.93
C ARG A 241 1.80 17.16 8.04
N MET A 242 1.55 15.86 8.22
CA MET A 242 0.58 15.08 7.43
C MET A 242 -0.88 15.43 7.74
N PHE A 243 -1.26 15.58 9.02
CA PHE A 243 -2.62 15.97 9.39
C PHE A 243 -2.94 17.41 8.98
N GLU A 244 -1.97 18.32 9.06
CA GLU A 244 -2.10 19.65 8.48
C GLU A 244 -2.18 19.63 6.94
N GLY A 245 -1.50 18.67 6.30
CA GLY A 245 -1.67 18.37 4.88
C GLY A 245 -3.07 17.93 4.49
N LEU A 246 -3.65 17.00 5.25
CA LEU A 246 -5.03 16.49 5.09
C LEU A 246 -6.06 17.61 5.29
N ALA A 247 -5.92 18.43 6.33
CA ALA A 247 -6.78 19.61 6.54
C ALA A 247 -6.69 20.60 5.36
N ALA A 248 -5.46 20.90 4.92
CA ALA A 248 -5.22 21.79 3.80
C ALA A 248 -5.76 21.25 2.46
N ALA A 249 -5.88 19.93 2.28
CA ALA A 249 -6.45 19.32 1.07
C ALA A 249 -7.93 19.66 0.86
N GLU A 250 -8.69 19.96 1.92
CA GLU A 250 -10.04 20.56 1.81
C GLU A 250 -9.97 22.09 1.75
N GLU A 251 -9.25 22.72 2.69
CA GLU A 251 -9.27 24.18 2.85
C GLU A 251 -8.73 24.95 1.62
N VAL A 252 -7.80 24.35 0.86
CA VAL A 252 -7.21 24.96 -0.35
C VAL A 252 -8.22 25.23 -1.45
N THR A 253 -9.31 24.46 -1.52
CA THR A 253 -10.34 24.64 -2.55
C THR A 253 -11.12 25.94 -2.37
N GLY A 254 -11.19 26.44 -1.13
CA GLY A 254 -12.08 27.53 -0.73
C GLY A 254 -13.55 27.13 -0.56
N HIS A 255 -13.90 25.86 -0.78
CA HIS A 255 -15.27 25.33 -0.70
C HIS A 255 -15.38 24.29 0.42
N SER A 256 -16.22 24.58 1.42
CA SER A 256 -16.47 23.68 2.55
C SER A 256 -16.94 22.31 2.09
N GLY A 257 -16.22 21.26 2.48
CA GLY A 257 -16.50 19.87 2.12
C GLY A 257 -16.20 19.49 0.67
N MET A 258 -15.32 20.25 0.00
CA MET A 258 -14.74 19.87 -1.28
C MET A 258 -13.28 19.51 -1.06
N THR A 259 -12.90 18.26 -1.35
CA THR A 259 -11.50 17.86 -1.43
C THR A 259 -10.82 18.53 -2.63
N SER A 260 -9.50 18.57 -2.61
CA SER A 260 -8.64 18.64 -3.79
C SER A 260 -7.94 17.30 -3.97
N ARG A 261 -7.55 16.97 -5.20
CA ARG A 261 -6.75 15.74 -5.46
C ARG A 261 -5.29 15.90 -5.01
N GLU A 262 -4.80 17.12 -5.16
CA GLU A 262 -3.45 17.58 -4.85
C GLU A 262 -3.48 19.12 -4.77
N TYR A 263 -2.45 19.74 -4.21
CA TYR A 263 -2.30 21.19 -4.28
C TYR A 263 -0.84 21.66 -4.38
N GLN A 264 -0.62 22.79 -5.04
CA GLN A 264 0.70 23.41 -5.17
C GLN A 264 0.56 24.90 -4.86
N PRO A 265 1.39 25.47 -3.97
CA PRO A 265 1.21 26.83 -3.48
C PRO A 265 1.55 27.88 -4.54
N GLY A 266 2.22 27.51 -5.63
CA GLY A 266 2.63 28.44 -6.66
C GLY A 266 3.76 29.37 -6.19
N TRP A 267 4.74 28.83 -5.46
CA TRP A 267 5.97 29.50 -5.06
C TRP A 267 7.14 28.53 -4.94
N THR A 268 8.35 29.08 -4.85
CA THR A 268 9.55 28.37 -4.41
C THR A 268 9.67 28.49 -2.90
N LEU A 269 9.88 27.37 -2.21
CA LEU A 269 10.30 27.32 -0.81
C LEU A 269 11.77 26.90 -0.77
N THR A 270 12.63 27.68 -0.11
CA THR A 270 14.01 27.28 0.20
C THR A 270 14.25 27.31 1.70
N ILE A 271 14.70 26.19 2.25
CA ILE A 271 15.12 25.99 3.64
C ILE A 271 16.64 25.90 3.68
N ASP A 272 17.33 26.83 4.35
CA ASP A 272 18.78 26.75 4.63
C ASP A 272 18.97 26.13 6.03
N GLY A 273 19.12 24.80 6.09
CA GLY A 273 19.21 24.07 7.36
C GLY A 273 20.48 24.38 8.16
N PHE A 274 21.53 24.90 7.53
CA PHE A 274 22.75 25.34 8.21
C PHE A 274 22.57 26.64 9.02
N THR A 275 21.48 27.37 8.79
CA THR A 275 21.20 28.67 9.42
C THR A 275 19.83 28.77 10.09
N GLY A 276 18.87 27.94 9.67
CA GLY A 276 17.45 28.08 10.00
C GLY A 276 16.73 29.14 9.17
N ASP A 277 17.37 29.77 8.18
CA ASP A 277 16.73 30.78 7.34
C ASP A 277 15.79 30.10 6.31
N ILE A 278 14.48 30.32 6.47
CA ILE A 278 13.42 29.84 5.56
C ILE A 278 12.97 30.99 4.66
N SER A 279 12.84 30.74 3.36
CA SER A 279 12.39 31.73 2.37
C SER A 279 11.33 31.19 1.42
N ARG A 280 10.33 32.02 1.10
CA ARG A 280 9.17 31.69 0.25
C ARG A 280 9.02 32.79 -0.81
N ASP A 281 9.29 32.46 -2.08
CA ASP A 281 9.34 33.42 -3.20
C ASP A 281 8.37 33.07 -4.33
N ARG A 282 7.60 34.06 -4.79
CA ARG A 282 6.73 33.95 -5.97
C ARG A 282 7.12 35.02 -6.99
N PHE A 283 8.04 34.67 -7.88
CA PHE A 283 8.54 35.50 -9.00
C PHE A 283 9.37 36.74 -8.57
N GLY A 284 10.07 36.68 -7.44
CA GLY A 284 10.88 37.76 -6.88
C GLY A 284 10.17 38.61 -5.82
N ASP A 285 8.94 38.23 -5.43
CA ASP A 285 8.18 38.81 -4.32
C ASP A 285 8.06 37.79 -3.17
N GLU A 286 8.36 38.23 -1.94
CA GLU A 286 8.31 37.47 -0.68
C GLU A 286 6.85 37.14 -0.28
N ILE A 287 6.55 35.88 0.03
CA ILE A 287 5.20 35.40 0.34
C ILE A 287 5.09 34.85 1.78
N THR A 288 3.93 35.06 2.40
CA THR A 288 3.52 34.42 3.66
C THR A 288 2.60 33.24 3.34
N PRO A 289 2.76 32.06 3.97
CA PRO A 289 1.91 30.91 3.69
C PRO A 289 0.46 31.12 4.14
N ALA A 290 -0.48 30.32 3.59
CA ALA A 290 -1.91 30.41 3.91
C ALA A 290 -2.21 30.20 5.40
N VAL A 291 -1.48 29.27 6.01
CA VAL A 291 -1.51 28.96 7.44
C VAL A 291 -0.09 29.16 8.00
N THR A 292 0.00 29.81 9.16
CA THR A 292 1.26 30.12 9.85
C THR A 292 1.21 29.57 11.27
N PHE A 293 2.22 28.78 11.65
CA PHE A 293 2.28 28.07 12.93
C PHE A 293 3.13 28.85 13.95
N ASP A 294 3.40 28.27 15.12
CA ASP A 294 4.40 28.86 16.01
C ASP A 294 5.79 28.66 15.41
N SER A 295 6.61 29.72 15.41
CA SER A 295 7.95 29.65 14.84
C SER A 295 8.84 28.64 15.54
N ALA A 296 8.58 28.29 16.81
CA ALA A 296 9.35 27.25 17.50
C ALA A 296 9.12 25.85 16.92
N LEU A 297 7.93 25.56 16.39
CA LEU A 297 7.63 24.31 15.67
C LEU A 297 8.27 24.33 14.27
N GLU A 298 8.22 25.48 13.59
CA GLU A 298 8.87 25.69 12.29
C GLU A 298 10.41 25.53 12.40
N ASP A 299 11.02 26.12 13.45
CA ASP A 299 12.44 25.96 13.81
C ASP A 299 12.77 24.47 14.11
N GLU A 300 11.94 23.78 14.92
CA GLU A 300 12.17 22.38 15.32
C GLU A 300 12.13 21.41 14.14
N ILE A 301 11.17 21.57 13.21
CA ILE A 301 11.08 20.75 12.00
C ILE A 301 12.30 20.94 11.09
N VAL A 302 12.85 22.16 11.01
CA VAL A 302 14.09 22.42 10.26
C VAL A 302 15.31 21.79 10.93
N ASP A 303 15.47 21.96 12.24
CA ASP A 303 16.55 21.35 13.04
C ASP A 303 16.50 19.80 12.98
N THR A 304 15.31 19.18 12.96
CA THR A 304 15.14 17.73 12.91
C THR A 304 15.38 17.14 11.51
N PHE A 305 14.79 17.69 10.46
CA PHE A 305 14.80 17.03 9.14
C PHE A 305 15.78 17.62 8.13
N PHE A 306 16.15 18.89 8.23
CA PHE A 306 16.80 19.63 7.12
C PHE A 306 18.19 20.19 7.44
N ALA A 307 18.69 20.03 8.67
CA ALA A 307 19.89 20.70 9.21
C ALA A 307 21.24 20.42 8.51
N ASP A 308 21.29 19.52 7.53
CA ASP A 308 22.50 19.09 6.80
C ASP A 308 22.60 19.62 5.36
N GLY A 309 21.64 20.42 4.88
CA GLY A 309 21.61 20.89 3.50
C GLY A 309 20.77 22.14 3.25
N VAL A 310 20.72 22.55 1.99
CA VAL A 310 19.84 23.63 1.50
C VAL A 310 18.79 23.02 0.57
N TYR A 311 17.54 23.01 1.01
CA TYR A 311 16.44 22.28 0.38
C TYR A 311 15.48 23.25 -0.33
N THR A 312 15.42 23.19 -1.67
CA THR A 312 14.60 24.06 -2.51
C THR A 312 13.46 23.26 -3.18
N PHE A 313 12.24 23.46 -2.72
CA PHE A 313 11.03 22.92 -3.34
C PHE A 313 10.47 23.88 -4.40
N LEU A 314 10.40 23.43 -5.64
CA LEU A 314 9.83 24.16 -6.77
C LEU A 314 8.35 23.79 -6.92
N ALA A 315 7.51 24.49 -6.15
CA ALA A 315 6.11 24.14 -5.90
C ALA A 315 5.13 25.01 -6.71
N ASN A 316 5.45 25.23 -7.99
CA ASN A 316 4.61 25.90 -8.97
C ASN A 316 4.48 24.94 -10.18
N PRO A 317 3.26 24.55 -10.61
CA PRO A 317 3.11 23.47 -11.60
C PRO A 317 3.88 23.70 -12.90
N ALA A 318 4.04 24.97 -13.30
CA ALA A 318 4.82 25.33 -14.48
C ALA A 318 6.30 24.89 -14.39
N ASP A 319 6.90 24.88 -13.20
CA ASP A 319 8.32 24.52 -13.03
C ASP A 319 8.54 23.02 -13.28
N TYR A 320 7.62 22.14 -12.88
CA TYR A 320 7.66 20.73 -13.26
C TYR A 320 7.55 20.56 -14.78
N TYR A 321 6.48 21.10 -15.37
CA TYR A 321 6.22 20.92 -16.80
C TYR A 321 7.33 21.48 -17.69
N PHE A 322 7.90 22.63 -17.36
CA PHE A 322 8.96 23.24 -18.18
C PHE A 322 10.37 22.71 -17.89
N ASN A 323 10.66 22.07 -16.75
CA ASN A 323 12.02 21.61 -16.43
C ASN A 323 12.21 20.08 -16.39
N ALA A 324 11.21 19.29 -15.98
CA ALA A 324 11.29 17.82 -15.97
C ALA A 324 10.67 17.20 -17.24
N GLU A 325 9.39 17.45 -17.48
CA GLU A 325 8.63 16.88 -18.61
C GLU A 325 9.26 17.18 -19.98
N ALA A 326 9.65 18.43 -20.18
CA ALA A 326 10.37 18.86 -21.38
C ALA A 326 11.72 18.14 -21.59
N VAL A 327 12.34 17.61 -20.53
CA VAL A 327 13.64 16.92 -20.60
C VAL A 327 13.47 15.42 -20.79
N GLN A 328 12.59 14.80 -19.99
CA GLN A 328 12.38 13.36 -19.92
C GLN A 328 11.41 12.89 -21.00
N ASN A 329 10.23 13.52 -21.07
CA ASN A 329 9.09 13.14 -21.91
C ASN A 329 8.71 14.20 -22.96
N PRO A 330 9.64 14.62 -23.86
CA PRO A 330 9.38 15.69 -24.84
C PRO A 330 8.29 15.36 -25.88
N SER A 331 7.75 14.14 -25.89
CA SER A 331 6.51 13.76 -26.58
C SER A 331 5.28 14.25 -25.84
N GLU A 332 5.07 13.81 -24.59
CA GLU A 332 3.95 14.17 -23.70
C GLU A 332 3.82 15.68 -23.58
N PHE A 333 4.91 16.34 -23.15
CA PHE A 333 5.04 17.80 -23.07
C PHE A 333 4.52 18.52 -24.33
N ALA A 334 4.78 17.95 -25.52
CA ALA A 334 4.46 18.56 -26.80
C ALA A 334 3.06 18.24 -27.34
N THR A 335 2.48 17.09 -26.99
CA THR A 335 1.14 16.67 -27.42
C THR A 335 0.05 17.07 -26.44
N THR A 336 0.36 17.04 -25.14
CA THR A 336 -0.60 17.05 -24.05
C THR A 336 -0.84 18.45 -23.49
N LEU A 337 0.20 19.26 -23.34
CA LEU A 337 0.14 20.48 -22.54
C LEU A 337 -0.32 21.71 -23.34
N VAL A 338 -1.43 22.33 -22.90
CA VAL A 338 -2.08 23.44 -23.61
C VAL A 338 -1.84 24.78 -22.88
N PHE A 339 -0.57 25.17 -22.78
CA PHE A 339 -0.07 26.29 -21.96
C PHE A 339 -0.79 27.64 -22.13
N HIS A 340 -1.45 27.90 -23.27
CA HIS A 340 -2.11 29.18 -23.55
C HIS A 340 -3.44 29.42 -22.81
N TYR A 341 -3.89 28.49 -21.96
CA TYR A 341 -5.04 28.69 -21.04
C TYR A 341 -4.66 29.25 -19.66
N LEU A 342 -3.36 29.27 -19.33
CA LEU A 342 -2.84 30.04 -18.21
C LEU A 342 -3.17 31.53 -18.45
N PRO A 343 -3.89 32.22 -17.53
CA PRO A 343 -3.72 32.09 -16.08
C PRO A 343 -5.02 31.76 -15.31
N LYS A 344 -5.97 31.03 -15.92
CA LYS A 344 -7.22 30.62 -15.22
C LYS A 344 -7.12 29.22 -14.59
N TYR A 345 -6.73 28.24 -15.40
CA TYR A 345 -6.53 26.85 -15.01
C TYR A 345 -5.46 26.21 -15.93
N MET A 346 -4.91 25.07 -15.54
CA MET A 346 -4.12 24.23 -16.43
C MET A 346 -4.86 22.92 -16.71
N HIS A 347 -5.12 22.61 -17.97
CA HIS A 347 -5.78 21.37 -18.38
C HIS A 347 -4.70 20.35 -18.76
N ILE A 348 -4.50 19.35 -17.90
CA ILE A 348 -3.73 18.14 -18.20
C ILE A 348 -4.57 17.29 -19.17
N SER A 349 -4.00 16.71 -20.23
CA SER A 349 -4.80 16.15 -21.35
C SER A 349 -4.60 14.66 -21.62
N ASN A 350 -3.68 14.02 -20.89
CA ASN A 350 -3.52 12.56 -20.77
C ASN A 350 -4.40 12.06 -19.61
N CYS A 351 -4.18 12.46 -18.36
CA CYS A 351 -5.11 12.13 -17.27
C CYS A 351 -6.24 13.15 -17.06
N CYS A 352 -7.20 12.78 -16.21
CA CYS A 352 -8.50 13.39 -16.04
C CYS A 352 -8.52 14.49 -14.96
N SER A 353 -7.47 15.32 -14.90
CA SER A 353 -7.32 16.40 -13.92
C SER A 353 -7.10 17.77 -14.59
N SER A 354 -7.46 18.82 -13.85
CA SER A 354 -7.18 20.21 -14.20
C SER A 354 -6.83 21.00 -12.94
N PHE A 355 -5.77 21.80 -13.02
CA PHE A 355 -5.39 22.69 -11.95
C PHE A 355 -6.28 23.92 -11.93
N MET A 356 -7.20 23.99 -10.97
CA MET A 356 -7.85 25.25 -10.62
C MET A 356 -6.90 26.13 -9.79
N ARG A 357 -7.29 27.40 -9.63
CA ARG A 357 -6.55 28.37 -8.83
C ARG A 357 -7.47 29.11 -7.88
N THR A 358 -7.20 29.00 -6.57
CA THR A 358 -8.08 29.51 -5.51
C THR A 358 -8.17 31.04 -5.57
N PRO A 359 -9.38 31.64 -5.69
CA PRO A 359 -9.53 33.04 -6.09
C PRO A 359 -9.44 34.06 -4.95
N ASP A 360 -9.77 33.64 -3.72
CA ASP A 360 -9.89 34.45 -2.51
C ASP A 360 -9.64 33.53 -1.29
N GLY A 361 -9.30 34.11 -0.13
CA GLY A 361 -9.14 33.35 1.14
C GLY A 361 -7.69 33.22 1.61
N PRO A 362 -7.40 32.37 2.62
CA PRO A 362 -6.03 32.14 3.10
C PRO A 362 -5.14 31.58 1.99
N TYR A 363 -5.69 30.66 1.20
CA TYR A 363 -5.03 30.00 0.07
C TYR A 363 -5.08 30.82 -1.24
N GLU A 364 -5.24 32.16 -1.19
CA GLU A 364 -5.34 33.00 -2.41
C GLU A 364 -4.18 32.76 -3.38
N GLY A 365 -4.52 32.27 -4.56
CA GLY A 365 -3.58 32.03 -5.65
C GLY A 365 -2.76 30.74 -5.56
N TYR A 366 -3.04 29.84 -4.61
CA TYR A 366 -2.65 28.42 -4.68
C TYR A 366 -3.29 27.76 -5.91
N PHE A 367 -2.66 26.70 -6.41
CA PHE A 367 -3.19 25.79 -7.42
C PHE A 367 -3.63 24.48 -6.76
N TRP A 368 -4.67 23.83 -7.29
CA TRP A 368 -5.13 22.54 -6.78
C TRP A 368 -5.79 21.68 -7.87
N GLY A 369 -5.63 20.36 -7.76
CA GLY A 369 -6.22 19.36 -8.66
C GLY A 369 -7.74 19.32 -8.46
N ASN A 370 -8.48 19.85 -9.42
CA ASN A 370 -9.90 20.16 -9.30
C ASN A 370 -10.83 18.97 -9.52
N HIS A 371 -10.42 17.99 -10.33
CA HIS A 371 -11.15 16.74 -10.44
C HIS A 371 -10.87 15.92 -9.20
N ASN A 372 -11.84 15.91 -8.31
CA ASN A 372 -11.88 14.96 -7.21
C ASN A 372 -12.08 13.57 -7.79
N SER A 373 -10.98 12.85 -8.02
CA SER A 373 -11.10 11.43 -8.26
C SER A 373 -11.55 10.77 -6.98
N ARG A 374 -12.66 10.02 -7.11
CA ARG A 374 -12.99 8.83 -6.34
C ARG A 374 -11.77 8.09 -5.78
N ASP A 375 -10.69 7.95 -6.55
CA ASP A 375 -9.52 7.14 -6.19
C ASP A 375 -8.79 7.65 -4.93
N ASN A 376 -8.70 8.97 -4.70
CA ASN A 376 -8.11 9.54 -3.48
C ASN A 376 -9.04 9.48 -2.25
N PHE A 377 -10.35 9.36 -2.44
CA PHE A 377 -11.29 9.51 -1.33
C PHE A 377 -11.18 8.40 -0.26
N PRO A 378 -10.94 7.12 -0.61
CA PRO A 378 -10.60 6.06 0.35
C PRO A 378 -9.35 6.33 1.16
N ASP A 379 -8.28 6.83 0.51
CA ASP A 379 -7.03 7.19 1.19
C ASP A 379 -7.27 8.29 2.24
N TYR A 380 -7.89 9.39 1.84
CA TYR A 380 -8.21 10.48 2.76
C TYR A 380 -9.15 10.01 3.88
N GLY A 381 -10.11 9.13 3.57
CA GLY A 381 -10.97 8.49 4.56
C GLY A 381 -10.19 7.79 5.67
N LEU A 382 -9.16 7.03 5.32
CA LEU A 382 -8.26 6.41 6.30
C LEU A 382 -7.51 7.45 7.12
N GLY A 383 -6.91 8.45 6.46
CA GLY A 383 -6.19 9.55 7.13
C GLY A 383 -7.06 10.31 8.14
N TYR A 384 -8.33 10.54 7.82
CA TYR A 384 -9.29 11.16 8.75
C TYR A 384 -9.68 10.22 9.91
N MET A 385 -9.82 8.91 9.69
CA MET A 385 -10.03 7.97 10.80
C MET A 385 -8.80 7.84 11.72
N THR A 386 -7.58 7.89 11.15
CA THR A 386 -6.33 8.00 11.94
C THR A 386 -6.31 9.29 12.77
N ALA A 387 -6.79 10.40 12.21
CA ALA A 387 -6.92 11.64 12.95
C ALA A 387 -7.93 11.53 14.12
N LEU A 388 -9.03 10.79 13.94
CA LEU A 388 -9.99 10.51 15.01
C LEU A 388 -9.38 9.68 16.15
N ASP A 389 -8.56 8.67 15.84
CA ASP A 389 -7.82 7.91 16.86
C ASP A 389 -6.84 8.81 17.62
N CYS A 390 -6.00 9.56 16.90
CA CYS A 390 -5.06 10.53 17.45
C CYS A 390 -5.68 11.54 18.45
N ILE A 391 -6.88 12.06 18.17
CA ILE A 391 -7.58 12.99 19.06
C ILE A 391 -7.88 12.34 20.43
N ASN A 392 -8.22 11.05 20.43
CA ASN A 392 -8.63 10.31 21.62
C ASN A 392 -7.47 9.66 22.39
N ASP A 393 -6.36 9.36 21.70
CA ASP A 393 -5.20 8.67 22.27
C ASP A 393 -4.50 9.47 23.39
N PRO A 394 -4.16 8.88 24.55
CA PRO A 394 -3.55 9.61 25.67
C PRO A 394 -2.05 9.94 25.52
N SER A 395 -1.34 9.34 24.56
CA SER A 395 0.09 9.58 24.32
C SER A 395 0.35 10.80 23.43
N ALA A 396 -0.51 11.06 22.44
CA ALA A 396 -0.40 12.20 21.53
C ALA A 396 -0.36 13.55 22.28
N SER A 397 0.55 14.44 21.87
CA SER A 397 0.69 15.78 22.46
C SER A 397 -0.50 16.70 22.15
N ASP A 398 -0.67 17.78 22.94
CA ASP A 398 -1.70 18.81 22.67
C ASP A 398 -1.55 19.42 21.25
N GLU A 399 -0.31 19.53 20.75
CA GLU A 399 0.04 20.10 19.44
C GLU A 399 -0.28 19.15 18.28
N LEU A 400 0.02 17.85 18.45
CA LEU A 400 -0.43 16.82 17.51
C LEU A 400 -1.96 16.73 17.50
N LYS A 401 -2.61 16.80 18.67
CA LYS A 401 -4.08 16.76 18.76
C LYS A 401 -4.79 17.94 18.11
N ASP A 402 -4.27 19.16 18.22
CA ASP A 402 -4.81 20.32 17.49
C ASP A 402 -4.73 20.10 15.96
N SER A 403 -3.64 19.47 15.48
CA SER A 403 -3.46 19.10 14.06
C SER A 403 -4.44 18.00 13.63
N CYS A 404 -4.57 16.93 14.42
CA CYS A 404 -5.52 15.84 14.19
C CYS A 404 -6.98 16.31 14.22
N GLN A 405 -7.34 17.21 15.14
CA GLN A 405 -8.68 17.81 15.18
C GLN A 405 -8.99 18.59 13.90
N ARG A 406 -8.02 19.30 13.32
CA ARG A 406 -8.21 20.00 12.03
C ARG A 406 -8.39 19.04 10.85
N ALA A 407 -7.62 17.96 10.80
CA ALA A 407 -7.81 16.91 9.80
C ALA A 407 -9.19 16.27 9.93
N TRP A 408 -9.58 15.83 11.13
CA TRP A 408 -10.91 15.27 11.39
C TRP A 408 -12.03 16.25 11.02
N ASP A 409 -11.95 17.51 11.46
CA ASP A 409 -12.92 18.56 11.12
C ASP A 409 -13.07 18.75 9.60
N ALA A 410 -11.99 18.57 8.81
CA ALA A 410 -12.06 18.58 7.35
C ALA A 410 -12.74 17.32 6.79
N GLY A 411 -12.36 16.14 7.30
CA GLY A 411 -13.01 14.86 6.98
C GLY A 411 -14.52 14.88 7.21
N GLN A 412 -14.97 15.44 8.33
CA GLN A 412 -16.41 15.60 8.62
C GLN A 412 -17.11 16.49 7.59
N ARG A 413 -16.52 17.66 7.24
CA ARG A 413 -17.08 18.55 6.21
C ARG A 413 -17.21 17.85 4.85
N ILE A 414 -16.25 16.99 4.49
CA ILE A 414 -16.29 16.20 3.26
C ILE A 414 -17.38 15.13 3.34
N GLY A 415 -17.47 14.37 4.43
CA GLY A 415 -18.53 13.39 4.66
C GLY A 415 -19.93 14.00 4.58
N ASP A 416 -20.14 15.10 5.29
CA ASP A 416 -21.39 15.88 5.26
C ASP A 416 -21.73 16.36 3.85
N SER A 417 -20.74 16.85 3.10
CA SER A 417 -20.90 17.32 1.72
C SER A 417 -21.31 16.18 0.79
N VAL A 418 -20.57 15.07 0.80
CA VAL A 418 -20.87 13.88 -0.01
C VAL A 418 -22.28 13.35 0.30
N VAL A 419 -22.64 13.20 1.58
CA VAL A 419 -23.99 12.76 2.00
C VAL A 419 -25.08 13.77 1.58
N ALA A 420 -24.79 15.08 1.62
CA ALA A 420 -25.73 16.13 1.21
C ALA A 420 -25.90 16.28 -0.32
N TYR A 421 -24.96 15.75 -1.12
CA TYR A 421 -25.00 15.70 -2.58
C TYR A 421 -25.33 14.30 -3.13
N ASP A 422 -26.22 13.57 -2.45
CA ASP A 422 -26.68 12.23 -2.84
C ASP A 422 -25.52 11.25 -3.11
N TYR A 423 -24.50 11.29 -2.24
CA TYR A 423 -23.23 10.53 -2.27
C TYR A 423 -22.28 10.84 -3.44
N ASN A 424 -22.38 12.02 -4.05
CA ASN A 424 -21.46 12.46 -5.11
C ASN A 424 -20.34 13.37 -4.57
N LEU A 425 -19.11 13.18 -5.09
CA LEU A 425 -17.99 14.11 -4.94
C LEU A 425 -18.18 15.29 -5.91
N MET A 426 -18.14 16.50 -5.35
CA MET A 426 -18.33 17.74 -6.09
C MET A 426 -16.99 18.34 -6.56
N THR A 427 -17.04 19.10 -7.65
CA THR A 427 -15.91 19.86 -8.21
C THR A 427 -16.36 21.26 -8.66
N VAL A 428 -15.44 22.20 -8.86
CA VAL A 428 -15.73 23.47 -9.53
C VAL A 428 -15.73 23.25 -11.04
N THR A 429 -16.75 23.74 -11.75
CA THR A 429 -16.78 23.55 -13.21
C THR A 429 -15.67 24.33 -13.94
N GLU A 430 -14.98 23.65 -14.86
CA GLU A 430 -13.98 24.28 -15.75
C GLU A 430 -14.60 25.32 -16.72
N TRP A 431 -15.92 25.25 -16.94
CA TRP A 431 -16.63 25.92 -18.04
C TRP A 431 -17.53 27.08 -17.59
N GLY A 432 -17.51 27.41 -16.29
CA GLY A 432 -18.39 28.37 -15.64
C GLY A 432 -17.96 29.83 -15.79
N ASP A 433 -18.90 30.73 -15.52
CA ASP A 433 -18.61 32.15 -15.32
C ASP A 433 -18.21 32.45 -13.85
N SER A 434 -18.57 31.59 -12.88
CA SER A 434 -18.17 31.66 -11.47
C SER A 434 -17.28 30.48 -11.02
N TYR A 435 -16.51 30.71 -9.95
CA TYR A 435 -15.82 29.67 -9.19
C TYR A 435 -16.76 28.98 -8.17
N ASP A 436 -17.95 29.55 -7.94
CA ASP A 436 -19.01 28.96 -7.09
C ASP A 436 -19.94 28.00 -7.86
N ASP A 437 -19.72 27.82 -9.17
CA ASP A 437 -20.55 26.98 -10.03
C ASP A 437 -20.11 25.50 -9.87
N LEU A 438 -20.63 24.82 -8.85
CA LEU A 438 -20.27 23.41 -8.55
C LEU A 438 -21.05 22.40 -9.43
N ILE A 439 -20.38 21.31 -9.80
CA ILE A 439 -20.94 20.14 -10.52
C ILE A 439 -20.44 18.83 -9.87
N VAL A 440 -21.03 17.69 -10.23
CA VAL A 440 -20.47 16.38 -9.88
C VAL A 440 -19.23 16.14 -10.74
N ALA A 441 -18.14 15.60 -10.17
CA ALA A 441 -16.92 15.38 -10.95
C ALA A 441 -17.12 14.33 -12.07
N GLY A 442 -16.50 14.55 -13.23
CA GLY A 442 -16.69 13.71 -14.41
C GLY A 442 -18.05 13.86 -15.14
N GLU A 443 -18.87 14.87 -14.83
CA GLU A 443 -20.11 15.13 -15.59
C GLU A 443 -19.86 15.60 -17.04
N LEU A 444 -20.80 15.27 -17.93
CA LEU A 444 -20.80 15.68 -19.34
C LEU A 444 -20.70 17.21 -19.52
N ARG A 445 -19.66 17.67 -20.21
CA ARG A 445 -19.35 19.09 -20.41
C ARG A 445 -20.50 19.86 -21.10
N PRO A 446 -20.66 21.18 -20.84
CA PRO A 446 -21.70 22.00 -21.46
C PRO A 446 -21.67 22.09 -23.00
N ASP A 447 -20.56 21.72 -23.65
CA ASP A 447 -20.45 21.62 -25.11
C ASP A 447 -20.93 20.27 -25.69
N GLY A 448 -21.25 19.31 -24.82
CA GLY A 448 -21.68 17.96 -25.17
C GLY A 448 -20.53 16.95 -25.30
N THR A 449 -19.35 17.24 -24.74
CA THR A 449 -18.23 16.30 -24.70
C THR A 449 -18.10 15.59 -23.34
N ASP A 450 -17.76 14.29 -23.36
CA ASP A 450 -17.29 13.61 -22.14
C ASP A 450 -15.96 14.24 -21.66
N GLU A 451 -15.80 14.25 -20.33
CA GLU A 451 -14.53 14.50 -19.65
C GLU A 451 -13.63 13.27 -19.71
N GLY A 452 -14.19 12.10 -19.37
CA GLY A 452 -13.68 10.76 -19.70
C GLY A 452 -14.85 9.76 -19.76
N PRO A 453 -14.62 8.47 -20.07
CA PRO A 453 -15.57 7.42 -19.74
C PRO A 453 -15.71 7.20 -18.22
N GLU A 454 -14.77 7.70 -17.41
CA GLU A 454 -14.80 7.64 -15.95
C GLU A 454 -15.74 8.69 -15.33
N TRP A 455 -16.73 8.23 -14.55
CA TRP A 455 -17.63 9.07 -13.76
C TRP A 455 -16.99 9.37 -12.39
N LEU A 456 -15.89 10.12 -12.41
CA LEU A 456 -14.94 10.27 -11.29
C LEU A 456 -15.55 10.82 -10.00
N GLY A 457 -16.64 11.58 -10.08
CA GLY A 457 -17.35 12.12 -8.92
C GLY A 457 -18.39 11.19 -8.30
N SER A 458 -18.53 9.97 -8.80
CA SER A 458 -19.56 9.03 -8.35
C SER A 458 -18.92 7.76 -7.77
N MET A 459 -19.35 7.37 -6.56
CA MET A 459 -18.73 6.28 -5.80
C MET A 459 -18.88 4.95 -6.55
N ASN A 460 -17.78 4.30 -6.92
CA ASN A 460 -17.85 3.07 -7.73
C ASN A 460 -18.56 1.90 -6.99
N ASN A 461 -18.62 1.94 -5.66
CA ASN A 461 -19.10 0.85 -4.80
C ASN A 461 -19.90 1.35 -3.58
N CYS A 462 -20.52 0.43 -2.85
CA CYS A 462 -21.28 0.74 -1.64
C CYS A 462 -20.41 1.09 -0.42
N ILE A 463 -19.28 0.39 -0.20
CA ILE A 463 -18.45 0.58 1.00
C ILE A 463 -17.83 1.99 1.10
N MET A 464 -17.50 2.64 -0.02
CA MET A 464 -17.11 4.06 -0.08
C MET A 464 -18.24 5.01 0.31
N SER A 465 -19.49 4.64 -0.01
CA SER A 465 -20.68 5.42 0.39
C SER A 465 -20.94 5.28 1.90
N TYR A 466 -20.69 4.09 2.47
CA TYR A 466 -20.69 3.88 3.92
C TYR A 466 -19.54 4.60 4.63
N MET A 467 -18.35 4.65 4.04
CA MET A 467 -17.20 5.42 4.56
C MET A 467 -17.49 6.93 4.59
N ALA A 468 -18.08 7.50 3.52
CA ALA A 468 -18.52 8.90 3.51
C ALA A 468 -19.51 9.22 4.65
N LYS A 469 -20.41 8.27 4.93
CA LYS A 469 -21.36 8.38 6.03
C LYS A 469 -20.69 8.24 7.40
N ALA A 470 -19.68 7.38 7.55
CA ALA A 470 -18.87 7.25 8.76
C ALA A 470 -18.09 8.55 9.10
N LEU A 471 -17.69 9.33 8.08
CA LEU A 471 -17.07 10.65 8.27
C LEU A 471 -18.08 11.74 8.70
N SER A 472 -19.31 11.71 8.18
CA SER A 472 -20.34 12.76 8.41
C SER A 472 -20.75 12.95 9.88
N GLU A 473 -21.29 14.13 10.26
CA GLU A 473 -21.75 14.43 11.64
C GLU A 473 -22.89 13.49 12.10
N ASP A 474 -23.75 13.03 11.17
CA ASP A 474 -24.78 12.02 11.45
C ASP A 474 -24.18 10.61 11.71
N GLY A 475 -23.01 10.32 11.13
CA GLY A 475 -22.26 9.07 11.32
C GLY A 475 -22.89 7.81 10.71
N LEU A 476 -22.18 6.69 10.88
CA LEU A 476 -22.67 5.34 10.58
C LEU A 476 -22.93 4.58 11.90
N HIS A 477 -24.11 3.98 12.05
CA HIS A 477 -24.51 3.30 13.29
C HIS A 477 -24.71 1.78 13.10
N SER A 478 -25.02 1.29 11.90
CA SER A 478 -25.10 -0.15 11.60
C SER A 478 -24.94 -0.48 10.12
N ALA A 479 -24.46 -1.68 9.81
CA ALA A 479 -24.26 -2.17 8.44
C ALA A 479 -25.55 -2.24 7.59
N ASP A 480 -26.71 -2.52 8.22
CA ASP A 480 -28.04 -2.55 7.59
C ASP A 480 -28.57 -1.16 7.15
N GLU A 481 -27.82 -0.08 7.37
CA GLU A 481 -28.29 1.26 7.02
C GLU A 481 -28.31 1.51 5.51
N TYR A 482 -29.21 2.39 5.09
CA TYR A 482 -29.27 2.83 3.70
C TYR A 482 -28.13 3.82 3.38
N ALA A 483 -27.52 3.59 2.23
CA ALA A 483 -26.74 4.57 1.45
C ALA A 483 -27.17 4.47 -0.03
N GLU A 484 -26.96 5.54 -0.80
CA GLU A 484 -27.11 5.51 -2.26
C GLU A 484 -25.71 5.46 -2.89
N ALA A 485 -25.48 4.56 -3.85
CA ALA A 485 -24.25 4.53 -4.62
C ALA A 485 -24.50 5.11 -6.03
N PRO A 486 -24.13 6.38 -6.28
CA PRO A 486 -24.20 6.95 -7.61
C PRO A 486 -23.13 6.31 -8.52
N GLY A 487 -23.51 5.95 -9.76
CA GLY A 487 -22.57 5.83 -10.87
C GLY A 487 -21.50 4.72 -10.84
N ALA A 488 -21.80 3.53 -10.30
CA ALA A 488 -20.89 2.38 -10.36
C ALA A 488 -20.36 2.08 -11.79
N TYR A 489 -19.11 1.62 -11.91
CA TYR A 489 -18.50 1.13 -13.18
C TYR A 489 -19.42 0.13 -13.92
N GLU A 490 -20.14 -0.71 -13.17
CA GLU A 490 -21.18 -1.62 -13.65
C GLU A 490 -22.16 -0.97 -14.63
N ILE A 491 -22.56 0.27 -14.34
CA ILE A 491 -23.56 1.03 -15.08
C ILE A 491 -22.99 1.43 -16.44
N VAL A 492 -21.70 1.75 -16.52
CA VAL A 492 -21.00 1.97 -17.80
C VAL A 492 -20.97 0.67 -18.62
N TYR A 493 -20.54 -0.45 -18.04
CA TYR A 493 -20.51 -1.76 -18.70
C TYR A 493 -21.91 -2.20 -19.20
N ILE A 494 -22.94 -1.99 -18.39
CA ILE A 494 -24.31 -2.42 -18.70
C ILE A 494 -24.99 -1.45 -19.66
N TYR A 495 -24.73 -0.14 -19.60
CA TYR A 495 -25.19 0.81 -20.62
C TYR A 495 -24.50 0.57 -21.98
N ALA A 496 -23.19 0.27 -21.99
CA ALA A 496 -22.47 -0.13 -23.19
C ALA A 496 -23.05 -1.43 -23.80
N LEU A 497 -23.33 -2.45 -22.96
CA LEU A 497 -24.02 -3.67 -23.38
C LEU A 497 -25.41 -3.38 -23.97
N PHE A 498 -26.20 -2.53 -23.31
CA PHE A 498 -27.56 -2.20 -23.77
C PHE A 498 -27.54 -1.46 -25.10
N ASP A 499 -26.67 -0.46 -25.27
CA ASP A 499 -26.49 0.26 -26.54
C ASP A 499 -26.00 -0.67 -27.66
N LEU A 500 -25.02 -1.53 -27.38
CA LEU A 500 -24.53 -2.58 -28.29
C LEU A 500 -25.63 -3.54 -28.75
N LEU A 501 -26.53 -3.93 -27.83
CA LEU A 501 -27.69 -4.78 -28.11
C LEU A 501 -28.87 -4.00 -28.74
N GLY A 502 -28.79 -2.68 -28.86
CA GLY A 502 -29.86 -1.81 -29.38
C GLY A 502 -31.08 -1.72 -28.44
N ILE A 503 -30.87 -1.91 -27.15
CA ILE A 503 -31.87 -1.85 -26.08
C ILE A 503 -31.77 -0.47 -25.41
N PRO A 504 -32.87 0.26 -25.17
CA PRO A 504 -32.81 1.50 -24.41
C PRO A 504 -32.25 1.26 -23.00
N ARG A 505 -31.21 2.02 -22.62
CA ARG A 505 -30.66 2.05 -21.25
C ARG A 505 -31.79 2.20 -20.21
N PRO A 506 -31.77 1.44 -19.10
CA PRO A 506 -32.69 1.69 -17.98
C PRO A 506 -32.28 2.94 -17.19
N GLU A 507 -33.24 3.61 -16.56
CA GLU A 507 -32.92 4.44 -15.38
C GLU A 507 -32.52 3.46 -14.26
N TRP A 508 -31.32 3.64 -13.69
CA TRP A 508 -30.76 2.71 -12.70
C TRP A 508 -29.96 3.48 -11.66
N THR A 509 -30.40 3.40 -10.41
CA THR A 509 -29.67 3.80 -9.19
C THR A 509 -29.27 2.54 -8.44
N LYS A 510 -28.10 2.53 -7.79
CA LYS A 510 -27.66 1.43 -6.93
C LYS A 510 -27.99 1.81 -5.48
N GLU A 511 -29.08 1.23 -4.96
CA GLU A 511 -29.40 1.32 -3.54
C GLU A 511 -28.50 0.33 -2.78
N CYS A 512 -27.79 0.79 -1.74
CA CYS A 512 -26.97 -0.04 -0.87
C CYS A 512 -27.76 -0.44 0.39
N HIS A 513 -27.60 -1.70 0.80
CA HIS A 513 -28.33 -2.31 1.90
C HIS A 513 -27.42 -3.11 2.86
N SER A 514 -26.17 -3.41 2.47
CA SER A 514 -25.09 -3.90 3.33
C SER A 514 -23.73 -3.35 2.89
N LEU A 515 -22.76 -3.36 3.80
CA LEU A 515 -21.34 -3.15 3.50
C LEU A 515 -20.83 -4.14 2.43
N ASP A 516 -21.32 -5.39 2.47
CA ASP A 516 -20.90 -6.48 1.58
C ASP A 516 -21.47 -6.34 0.14
N ASP A 517 -22.25 -5.28 -0.19
CA ASP A 517 -22.85 -5.04 -1.52
C ASP A 517 -21.80 -4.64 -2.59
N GLY A 518 -21.08 -5.65 -3.09
CA GLY A 518 -20.12 -5.57 -4.19
C GLY A 518 -20.73 -5.36 -5.59
N TYR A 519 -20.02 -5.84 -6.62
CA TYR A 519 -20.33 -5.51 -8.01
C TYR A 519 -21.42 -6.40 -8.66
N PHE A 520 -22.17 -5.79 -9.59
CA PHE A 520 -23.19 -6.39 -10.48
C PHE A 520 -24.47 -6.89 -9.79
N GLY A 521 -24.81 -6.31 -8.63
CA GLY A 521 -25.93 -6.77 -7.80
C GLY A 521 -25.66 -8.13 -7.15
N LEU A 522 -24.39 -8.39 -6.84
CA LEU A 522 -23.87 -9.50 -6.07
C LEU A 522 -23.11 -8.90 -4.88
N SER A 523 -23.08 -9.60 -3.75
CA SER A 523 -22.13 -9.26 -2.68
C SER A 523 -20.68 -9.63 -3.07
N TRP A 524 -19.69 -9.18 -2.29
CA TRP A 524 -18.31 -9.64 -2.49
C TRP A 524 -18.18 -11.14 -2.23
N SER A 525 -18.80 -11.64 -1.15
CA SER A 525 -18.99 -13.06 -0.88
C SER A 525 -19.61 -13.83 -2.06
N ASP A 526 -20.64 -13.25 -2.71
CA ASP A 526 -21.29 -13.85 -3.88
C ASP A 526 -20.38 -13.92 -5.11
N LEU A 527 -19.46 -12.97 -5.31
CA LEU A 527 -18.51 -12.96 -6.43
C LEU A 527 -17.54 -14.15 -6.34
N TYR A 528 -17.13 -14.52 -5.14
CA TYR A 528 -16.24 -15.66 -4.90
C TYR A 528 -16.98 -17.01 -4.86
N GLU A 529 -17.98 -17.15 -3.98
CA GLU A 529 -18.62 -18.44 -3.70
C GLU A 529 -19.49 -18.98 -4.85
N ARG A 530 -20.16 -18.10 -5.62
CA ARG A 530 -21.23 -18.53 -6.53
C ARG A 530 -20.69 -19.25 -7.76
N LYS A 531 -21.13 -20.49 -7.96
CA LYS A 531 -20.71 -21.33 -9.09
C LYS A 531 -21.50 -21.07 -10.37
N PHE A 532 -21.08 -20.09 -11.16
CA PHE A 532 -21.65 -19.76 -12.46
C PHE A 532 -21.46 -20.92 -13.47
N ALA A 533 -22.57 -21.53 -13.87
CA ALA A 533 -22.62 -22.74 -14.71
C ALA A 533 -21.83 -23.96 -14.18
N GLY A 534 -21.33 -23.93 -12.94
CA GLY A 534 -20.53 -24.97 -12.31
C GLY A 534 -19.04 -24.62 -12.09
N LEU A 535 -18.57 -23.46 -12.56
CA LEU A 535 -17.24 -22.91 -12.30
C LEU A 535 -17.34 -21.86 -11.18
N THR A 536 -16.32 -21.71 -10.32
CA THR A 536 -16.15 -20.49 -9.50
C THR A 536 -15.75 -19.30 -10.38
N MET A 537 -15.79 -18.07 -9.86
CA MET A 537 -15.39 -16.90 -10.64
C MET A 537 -13.89 -16.91 -11.01
N PRO A 538 -12.92 -17.27 -10.13
CA PRO A 538 -11.53 -17.48 -10.55
C PRO A 538 -11.39 -18.52 -11.67
N GLN A 539 -12.11 -19.65 -11.60
CA GLN A 539 -12.12 -20.66 -12.68
C GLN A 539 -12.73 -20.15 -13.99
N ALA A 540 -13.66 -19.19 -13.93
CA ALA A 540 -14.19 -18.51 -15.11
C ALA A 540 -13.18 -17.51 -15.68
N MET A 541 -12.38 -16.84 -14.85
CA MET A 541 -11.29 -15.94 -15.27
C MET A 541 -10.13 -16.72 -15.90
N THR A 542 -9.68 -17.82 -15.30
CA THR A 542 -8.67 -18.73 -15.91
C THR A 542 -9.13 -19.23 -17.27
N LEU A 543 -10.42 -19.57 -17.42
CA LEU A 543 -11.01 -20.00 -18.68
C LEU A 543 -11.15 -18.85 -19.70
N LEU A 544 -11.41 -17.63 -19.25
CA LEU A 544 -11.46 -16.42 -20.08
C LEU A 544 -10.08 -16.15 -20.70
N ILE A 545 -9.04 -16.04 -19.88
CA ILE A 545 -7.65 -15.83 -20.30
C ILE A 545 -7.21 -16.93 -21.28
N ASN A 546 -7.46 -18.20 -20.96
CA ASN A 546 -7.14 -19.33 -21.84
C ASN A 546 -7.95 -19.40 -23.17
N LEU A 547 -9.01 -18.60 -23.34
CA LEU A 547 -9.80 -18.54 -24.57
C LEU A 547 -9.53 -17.28 -25.40
N ILE A 548 -9.25 -16.15 -24.75
CA ILE A 548 -8.94 -14.86 -25.37
C ILE A 548 -7.92 -14.13 -24.45
N PRO A 549 -6.61 -14.41 -24.58
CA PRO A 549 -5.60 -13.89 -23.66
C PRO A 549 -5.64 -12.38 -23.51
N ASP A 550 -5.53 -11.64 -24.62
CA ASP A 550 -5.51 -10.17 -24.68
C ASP A 550 -6.66 -9.56 -23.83
N VAL A 551 -7.89 -9.96 -24.13
CA VAL A 551 -9.10 -9.50 -23.42
C VAL A 551 -9.18 -10.00 -21.97
N GLY A 552 -8.66 -11.19 -21.69
CA GLY A 552 -8.75 -11.83 -20.38
C GLY A 552 -7.75 -11.28 -19.38
N VAL A 553 -6.54 -10.98 -19.84
CA VAL A 553 -5.49 -10.35 -19.03
C VAL A 553 -5.90 -8.93 -18.70
N ASP A 554 -6.21 -8.11 -19.72
CA ASP A 554 -6.66 -6.72 -19.56
C ASP A 554 -7.82 -6.63 -18.55
N LEU A 555 -8.85 -7.49 -18.69
CA LEU A 555 -10.00 -7.48 -17.79
C LEU A 555 -9.60 -7.79 -16.34
N VAL A 556 -8.87 -8.89 -16.12
CA VAL A 556 -8.60 -9.35 -14.75
C VAL A 556 -7.63 -8.40 -14.07
N LYS A 557 -6.67 -7.81 -14.81
CA LYS A 557 -5.76 -6.78 -14.31
C LYS A 557 -6.54 -5.54 -13.86
N ASN A 558 -7.40 -4.98 -14.72
CA ASN A 558 -8.28 -3.86 -14.38
C ASN A 558 -9.27 -4.14 -13.23
N ILE A 559 -9.60 -5.40 -12.94
CA ILE A 559 -10.42 -5.76 -11.78
C ILE A 559 -9.57 -5.78 -10.51
N VAL A 560 -8.35 -6.32 -10.56
CA VAL A 560 -7.40 -6.36 -9.44
C VAL A 560 -7.05 -4.94 -8.98
N GLU A 561 -6.57 -4.09 -9.89
CA GLU A 561 -6.25 -2.67 -9.64
C GLU A 561 -7.49 -1.89 -9.15
N GLY A 562 -8.67 -2.23 -9.65
CA GLY A 562 -9.95 -1.63 -9.25
C GLY A 562 -10.48 -2.04 -7.88
N LEU A 563 -9.76 -2.85 -7.10
CA LEU A 563 -10.16 -3.34 -5.77
C LEU A 563 -9.43 -2.66 -4.60
N ASP A 564 -8.31 -1.98 -4.82
CA ASP A 564 -7.66 -1.12 -3.82
C ASP A 564 -8.66 -0.16 -3.17
N GLN A 565 -9.45 0.56 -3.97
CA GLN A 565 -10.38 1.59 -3.50
C GLN A 565 -11.48 1.05 -2.56
N PRO A 566 -12.24 -0.03 -2.90
CA PRO A 566 -13.12 -0.66 -1.94
C PRO A 566 -12.38 -1.25 -0.72
N GLN A 567 -11.14 -1.73 -0.86
CA GLN A 567 -10.36 -2.28 0.25
C GLN A 567 -9.96 -1.18 1.25
N ARG A 568 -9.38 -0.07 0.77
CA ARG A 568 -9.09 1.15 1.55
C ARG A 568 -10.33 1.66 2.27
N ALA A 569 -11.48 1.72 1.58
CA ALA A 569 -12.73 2.15 2.18
C ALA A 569 -13.31 1.16 3.21
N ALA A 570 -13.14 -0.15 3.01
CA ALA A 570 -13.54 -1.16 3.98
C ALA A 570 -12.72 -1.06 5.27
N ALA A 571 -11.39 -0.92 5.15
CA ALA A 571 -10.49 -0.66 6.26
C ALA A 571 -10.85 0.62 7.04
N ALA A 572 -11.17 1.72 6.35
CA ALA A 572 -11.64 2.94 7.01
C ALA A 572 -12.93 2.72 7.84
N VAL A 573 -13.86 1.89 7.35
CA VAL A 573 -15.09 1.54 8.06
C VAL A 573 -14.83 0.55 9.22
N VAL A 574 -13.85 -0.36 9.10
CA VAL A 574 -13.37 -1.21 10.22
C VAL A 574 -12.79 -0.33 11.33
N TYR A 575 -11.86 0.56 11.01
CA TYR A 575 -11.19 1.45 11.96
C TYR A 575 -12.20 2.36 12.67
N TYR A 576 -13.15 2.94 11.92
CA TYR A 576 -14.28 3.69 12.50
C TYR A 576 -15.12 2.83 13.45
N ALA A 577 -15.44 1.58 13.10
CA ALA A 577 -16.25 0.72 13.93
C ALA A 577 -15.57 0.33 15.26
N GLU A 578 -14.25 0.15 15.26
CA GLU A 578 -13.41 0.02 16.45
C GLU A 578 -13.47 1.29 17.32
N LEU A 579 -13.20 2.46 16.73
CA LEU A 579 -13.21 3.75 17.42
C LEU A 579 -14.59 4.14 18.00
N GLN A 580 -15.69 3.64 17.42
CA GLN A 580 -17.05 3.78 17.98
C GLN A 580 -17.44 2.68 18.98
N GLY A 581 -16.60 1.66 19.21
CA GLY A 581 -16.91 0.49 20.03
C GLY A 581 -18.09 -0.34 19.50
N ASN A 582 -18.35 -0.29 18.19
CA ASN A 582 -19.56 -0.81 17.58
C ASN A 582 -19.35 -2.22 17.02
N GLN A 583 -19.28 -3.21 17.90
CA GLN A 583 -18.99 -4.62 17.57
C GLN A 583 -19.87 -5.18 16.43
N ALA A 584 -21.15 -4.81 16.37
CA ALA A 584 -22.06 -5.27 15.31
C ALA A 584 -21.76 -4.67 13.92
N LEU A 585 -21.20 -3.46 13.87
CA LEU A 585 -20.68 -2.86 12.64
C LEU A 585 -19.30 -3.44 12.31
N LEU A 586 -18.45 -3.64 13.33
CA LEU A 586 -17.07 -4.12 13.20
C LEU A 586 -17.00 -5.51 12.55
N VAL A 587 -17.82 -6.47 13.01
CA VAL A 587 -17.85 -7.83 12.46
C VAL A 587 -18.21 -7.85 10.96
N GLU A 588 -19.22 -7.09 10.54
CA GLU A 588 -19.61 -7.04 9.12
C GLU A 588 -18.61 -6.21 8.29
N ALA A 589 -17.95 -5.21 8.87
CA ALA A 589 -16.88 -4.46 8.22
C ALA A 589 -15.62 -5.31 8.00
N LYS A 590 -15.16 -6.05 9.02
CA LYS A 590 -14.02 -6.98 8.94
C LYS A 590 -14.29 -8.07 7.88
N LYS A 591 -15.48 -8.66 7.90
CA LYS A 591 -15.96 -9.61 6.87
C LYS A 591 -16.00 -8.99 5.46
N THR A 592 -16.38 -7.73 5.33
CA THR A 592 -16.40 -7.02 4.04
C THR A 592 -14.99 -6.80 3.51
N LEU A 593 -14.05 -6.36 4.37
CA LEU A 593 -12.63 -6.21 4.03
C LEU A 593 -12.02 -7.54 3.57
N TYR A 594 -12.25 -8.65 4.30
CA TYR A 594 -11.84 -9.99 3.90
C TYR A 594 -12.37 -10.38 2.52
N ASN A 595 -13.69 -10.24 2.28
CA ASN A 595 -14.30 -10.64 1.02
C ASN A 595 -13.77 -9.84 -0.19
N ILE A 596 -13.45 -8.55 -0.01
CA ILE A 596 -12.85 -7.70 -1.05
C ILE A 596 -11.43 -8.20 -1.37
N SER A 597 -10.61 -8.34 -0.33
CA SER A 597 -9.20 -8.76 -0.46
C SER A 597 -9.07 -10.17 -1.04
N GLU A 598 -9.95 -11.11 -0.67
CA GLU A 598 -9.93 -12.48 -1.22
C GLU A 598 -10.32 -12.50 -2.71
N VAL A 599 -11.25 -11.65 -3.15
CA VAL A 599 -11.57 -11.51 -4.58
C VAL A 599 -10.37 -10.95 -5.35
N GLY A 600 -9.70 -9.93 -4.84
CA GLY A 600 -8.50 -9.34 -5.45
C GLY A 600 -7.34 -10.33 -5.52
N ARG A 601 -6.93 -10.87 -4.37
CA ARG A 601 -5.87 -11.86 -4.22
C ARG A 601 -6.08 -13.08 -5.14
N GLN A 602 -7.29 -13.64 -5.19
CA GLN A 602 -7.57 -14.80 -6.06
C GLN A 602 -7.51 -14.47 -7.55
N PHE A 603 -7.80 -13.23 -7.95
CA PHE A 603 -7.70 -12.80 -9.34
C PHE A 603 -6.23 -12.53 -9.73
N ALA A 604 -5.45 -11.90 -8.84
CA ALA A 604 -4.00 -11.74 -8.99
C ALA A 604 -3.29 -13.11 -9.06
N ILE A 605 -3.66 -14.08 -8.19
CA ILE A 605 -3.19 -15.46 -8.24
C ILE A 605 -3.47 -16.11 -9.60
N VAL A 606 -4.65 -15.88 -10.19
CA VAL A 606 -4.99 -16.41 -11.53
C VAL A 606 -4.09 -15.82 -12.62
N LEU A 607 -3.81 -14.51 -12.57
CA LEU A 607 -2.91 -13.87 -13.53
C LEU A 607 -1.46 -14.28 -13.33
N ARG A 608 -0.94 -14.27 -12.09
CA ARG A 608 0.43 -14.69 -11.77
C ARG A 608 0.71 -16.11 -12.27
N ASN A 609 -0.20 -17.06 -11.98
CA ASN A 609 -0.07 -18.44 -12.47
C ASN A 609 -0.02 -18.53 -14.00
N TRP A 610 -0.80 -17.72 -14.72
CA TRP A 610 -0.79 -17.70 -16.19
C TRP A 610 0.49 -17.07 -16.74
N ALA A 611 0.93 -15.95 -16.16
CA ALA A 611 2.16 -15.25 -16.51
C ALA A 611 3.39 -16.14 -16.33
N GLU A 612 3.50 -16.82 -15.18
CA GLU A 612 4.55 -17.81 -14.88
C GLU A 612 4.56 -19.00 -15.87
N LYS A 613 3.41 -19.69 -16.04
CA LYS A 613 3.36 -21.07 -16.55
C LYS A 613 2.90 -21.20 -18.01
N ASP A 614 2.06 -20.27 -18.47
CA ASP A 614 1.45 -20.32 -19.81
C ASP A 614 2.02 -19.26 -20.77
N ASN A 615 2.47 -18.10 -20.27
CA ASN A 615 3.01 -17.00 -21.09
C ASN A 615 4.53 -16.78 -21.00
N ASN A 616 5.17 -17.12 -19.86
CA ASN A 616 6.55 -16.75 -19.52
C ASN A 616 6.74 -15.22 -19.50
N ASP A 617 5.92 -14.53 -18.72
CA ASP A 617 5.93 -13.08 -18.52
C ASP A 617 6.35 -12.76 -17.08
N PRO A 618 7.64 -12.43 -16.84
CA PRO A 618 8.13 -12.19 -15.49
C PRO A 618 7.63 -10.86 -14.91
N ASN A 619 7.36 -9.85 -15.75
CA ASN A 619 6.94 -8.52 -15.31
C ASN A 619 5.49 -8.57 -14.80
N LEU A 620 4.59 -9.21 -15.55
CA LEU A 620 3.21 -9.44 -15.09
C LEU A 620 3.18 -10.38 -13.86
N ALA A 621 4.10 -11.35 -13.77
CA ALA A 621 4.19 -12.20 -12.59
C ALA A 621 4.66 -11.42 -11.34
N ALA A 622 5.63 -10.52 -11.47
CA ALA A 622 6.11 -9.68 -10.38
C ALA A 622 5.03 -8.68 -9.90
N ALA A 623 4.39 -7.95 -10.83
CA ALA A 623 3.29 -7.04 -10.50
C ALA A 623 2.15 -7.76 -9.76
N MET A 624 1.73 -8.94 -10.23
CA MET A 624 0.69 -9.73 -9.56
C MET A 624 1.15 -10.38 -8.25
N THR A 625 2.46 -10.45 -7.95
CA THR A 625 2.95 -10.78 -6.60
C THR A 625 2.84 -9.58 -5.67
N ARG A 626 3.18 -8.36 -6.12
CA ARG A 626 2.97 -7.14 -5.33
C ARG A 626 1.49 -6.94 -4.97
N GLU A 627 0.58 -7.14 -5.91
CA GLU A 627 -0.87 -7.14 -5.62
C GLU A 627 -1.25 -8.14 -4.51
N ILE A 628 -0.74 -9.38 -4.56
CA ILE A 628 -1.01 -10.40 -3.53
C ILE A 628 -0.44 -9.98 -2.17
N TYR A 629 0.75 -9.37 -2.16
CA TYR A 629 1.40 -8.81 -0.97
C TYR A 629 0.60 -7.67 -0.36
N ASP A 630 0.08 -6.75 -1.19
CA ASP A 630 -0.70 -5.60 -0.75
C ASP A 630 -2.09 -6.01 -0.27
N PHE A 631 -2.73 -7.02 -0.88
CA PHE A 631 -3.93 -7.63 -0.30
C PHE A 631 -3.67 -8.32 1.05
N ALA A 632 -2.51 -8.93 1.25
CA ALA A 632 -2.17 -9.70 2.46
C ALA A 632 -1.72 -8.82 3.65
N THR A 633 -0.75 -7.94 3.44
CA THR A 633 -0.30 -6.98 4.47
C THR A 633 -1.47 -6.15 5.01
N TYR A 634 -2.39 -5.75 4.13
CA TYR A 634 -3.51 -4.88 4.47
C TYR A 634 -4.69 -5.61 5.17
N VAL A 635 -4.83 -6.93 5.05
CA VAL A 635 -5.78 -7.69 5.91
C VAL A 635 -5.19 -7.99 7.29
N HIS A 636 -3.89 -8.26 7.37
CA HIS A 636 -3.20 -8.47 8.65
C HIS A 636 -3.13 -7.19 9.49
N ALA A 637 -2.92 -6.04 8.84
CA ALA A 637 -3.01 -4.71 9.45
C ALA A 637 -4.36 -4.38 10.14
N PHE A 638 -5.38 -5.21 9.93
CA PHE A 638 -6.74 -5.07 10.48
C PHE A 638 -7.25 -6.36 11.14
N GLY A 639 -6.41 -7.40 11.29
CA GLY A 639 -6.78 -8.67 11.92
C GLY A 639 -7.95 -9.36 11.23
N VAL A 640 -7.83 -9.55 9.91
CA VAL A 640 -8.79 -10.34 9.11
C VAL A 640 -8.10 -11.31 8.13
N GLY A 641 -6.78 -11.46 8.17
CA GLY A 641 -6.04 -12.41 7.32
C GLY A 641 -6.09 -13.84 7.86
N ASP A 642 -6.03 -14.84 6.97
CA ASP A 642 -5.95 -16.27 7.31
C ASP A 642 -4.69 -16.92 6.73
N GLU A 643 -4.50 -18.24 6.92
CA GLU A 643 -3.39 -19.05 6.33
C GLU A 643 -3.23 -18.89 4.81
N GLY A 644 -4.25 -18.39 4.11
CA GLY A 644 -4.20 -18.09 2.69
C GLY A 644 -3.57 -16.74 2.37
N PHE A 645 -3.61 -15.76 3.28
CA PHE A 645 -3.05 -14.42 3.10
C PHE A 645 -1.61 -14.35 3.58
N ASP A 646 -0.73 -15.14 2.96
CA ASP A 646 0.73 -15.08 3.17
C ASP A 646 1.37 -13.99 2.27
N PRO A 647 1.90 -12.88 2.83
CA PRO A 647 2.71 -11.92 2.09
C PRO A 647 4.19 -12.36 1.91
N GLY A 648 4.65 -13.44 2.52
CA GLY A 648 6.00 -13.98 2.30
C GLY A 648 7.15 -13.16 2.91
N ASP A 649 8.18 -12.91 2.11
CA ASP A 649 9.54 -12.47 2.49
C ASP A 649 9.69 -10.96 2.73
N PHE A 650 8.59 -10.20 2.77
CA PHE A 650 8.58 -8.74 2.98
C PHE A 650 9.42 -7.90 1.98
N GLU A 651 9.91 -8.49 0.90
CA GLU A 651 10.80 -7.87 -0.10
C GLU A 651 10.33 -6.49 -0.61
N PRO A 652 9.04 -6.22 -0.90
CA PRO A 652 8.60 -4.88 -1.34
C PRO A 652 8.88 -3.77 -0.31
N GLY A 653 8.68 -4.06 0.99
CA GLY A 653 9.00 -3.14 2.08
C GLY A 653 10.50 -2.96 2.25
N ILE A 654 11.28 -4.03 2.05
CA ILE A 654 12.75 -4.00 2.14
C ILE A 654 13.30 -3.12 1.00
N GLN A 655 12.78 -3.26 -0.21
CA GLN A 655 13.12 -2.41 -1.37
C GLN A 655 12.75 -0.95 -1.14
N ASP A 656 11.58 -0.64 -0.58
CA ASP A 656 11.20 0.74 -0.24
C ASP A 656 12.14 1.33 0.84
N GLY A 657 12.51 0.56 1.86
CA GLY A 657 13.53 0.97 2.84
C GLY A 657 14.90 1.27 2.21
N ASP A 658 15.35 0.44 1.27
CA ASP A 658 16.61 0.62 0.55
C ASP A 658 16.58 1.82 -0.41
N ARG A 659 15.42 2.09 -1.04
CA ARG A 659 15.19 3.32 -1.83
C ARG A 659 15.40 4.57 -0.95
N TYR A 660 14.94 4.58 0.30
CA TYR A 660 15.19 5.69 1.24
C TYR A 660 16.68 5.84 1.62
N ASP A 661 17.37 4.75 1.97
CA ASP A 661 18.80 4.81 2.34
C ASP A 661 19.69 5.18 1.13
N ALA A 662 19.30 4.78 -0.09
CA ALA A 662 19.95 5.19 -1.33
C ALA A 662 19.77 6.70 -1.64
N VAL A 663 18.57 7.28 -1.44
CA VAL A 663 18.35 8.70 -1.71
C VAL A 663 19.01 9.61 -0.66
N LEU A 664 19.06 9.19 0.62
CA LEU A 664 19.79 9.90 1.67
C LEU A 664 21.29 9.98 1.39
N SER A 665 21.85 8.96 0.75
CA SER A 665 23.28 8.87 0.40
C SER A 665 23.65 9.38 -1.00
N ILE A 666 22.70 9.99 -1.73
CA ILE A 666 22.86 10.35 -3.15
C ILE A 666 23.99 11.39 -3.40
N GLY A 667 24.77 11.13 -4.45
CA GLY A 667 25.88 11.98 -4.91
C GLY A 667 25.42 13.19 -5.74
N ASP A 668 26.39 13.93 -6.31
CA ASP A 668 26.10 14.97 -7.30
C ASP A 668 25.39 14.36 -8.52
N THR A 669 24.20 14.86 -8.83
CA THR A 669 23.34 14.37 -9.92
C THR A 669 23.88 14.77 -11.31
N SER A 670 23.41 14.09 -12.37
CA SER A 670 23.96 14.24 -13.73
C SER A 670 22.86 14.45 -14.79
N PRO A 671 22.91 15.54 -15.59
CA PRO A 671 21.89 15.83 -16.60
C PRO A 671 21.68 14.76 -17.66
N TYR A 672 20.41 14.51 -17.99
CA TYR A 672 19.96 13.52 -18.96
C TYR A 672 20.58 13.68 -20.36
N ALA A 673 20.62 12.58 -21.11
CA ALA A 673 21.13 12.52 -22.48
C ALA A 673 20.12 13.10 -23.49
N LEU A 674 20.19 14.41 -23.72
CA LEU A 674 19.29 15.17 -24.61
C LEU A 674 19.02 14.50 -25.98
N LYS A 675 17.77 14.13 -26.20
CA LYS A 675 17.21 13.61 -27.47
C LYS A 675 17.43 14.64 -28.61
N THR A 676 17.68 14.18 -29.83
CA THR A 676 17.90 15.05 -31.01
C THR A 676 16.59 15.56 -31.62
N ASP A 677 16.63 16.64 -32.41
CA ASP A 677 15.46 17.16 -33.16
C ASP A 677 14.79 16.13 -34.08
N GLU A 678 15.47 15.03 -34.42
CA GLU A 678 14.89 13.90 -35.17
C GLU A 678 14.18 12.91 -34.24
N GLN A 679 14.78 12.55 -33.11
CA GLN A 679 14.14 11.70 -32.08
C GLN A 679 12.90 12.37 -31.47
N ILE A 680 12.97 13.67 -31.13
CA ILE A 680 11.83 14.46 -30.63
C ILE A 680 10.66 14.42 -31.63
N ARG A 681 10.96 14.54 -32.93
CA ARG A 681 9.93 14.49 -33.98
C ARG A 681 9.28 13.11 -34.10
N THR A 682 10.08 12.05 -33.96
CA THR A 682 9.59 10.67 -34.00
C THR A 682 8.72 10.36 -32.78
N SER A 683 9.14 10.71 -31.56
CA SER A 683 8.34 10.47 -30.36
C SER A 683 7.03 11.24 -30.38
N ILE A 684 7.03 12.51 -30.80
CA ILE A 684 5.79 13.30 -31.02
C ILE A 684 4.88 12.64 -32.06
N LEU A 685 5.43 12.13 -33.17
CA LEU A 685 4.62 11.45 -34.19
C LEU A 685 4.01 10.13 -33.68
N ASN A 686 4.74 9.36 -32.87
CA ASN A 686 4.23 8.13 -32.28
C ASN A 686 3.08 8.43 -31.28
N ALA A 687 3.28 9.41 -30.39
CA ALA A 687 2.25 9.86 -29.44
C ALA A 687 0.98 10.39 -30.15
N LEU A 688 1.12 10.98 -31.34
CA LEU A 688 -0.01 11.43 -32.18
C LEU A 688 -0.69 10.32 -33.00
N ASP A 689 -0.09 9.14 -33.15
CA ASP A 689 -0.70 7.99 -33.85
C ASP A 689 -1.55 7.14 -32.88
N GLY A 690 -1.13 7.04 -31.61
CA GLY A 690 -1.91 6.42 -30.53
C GLY A 690 -2.86 7.38 -29.78
N GLY A 691 -2.63 8.70 -29.85
CA GLY A 691 -3.33 9.69 -29.03
C GLY A 691 -4.83 9.86 -29.30
N ARG A 692 -5.59 10.21 -28.25
CA ARG A 692 -7.05 10.46 -28.31
C ARG A 692 -7.38 11.52 -29.37
N GLU A 693 -8.42 11.31 -30.20
CA GLU A 693 -8.74 12.13 -31.39
C GLU A 693 -8.73 13.65 -31.13
N LYS A 694 -9.32 14.11 -30.01
CA LYS A 694 -9.32 15.53 -29.60
C LYS A 694 -7.91 16.10 -29.34
N VAL A 695 -6.99 15.30 -28.79
CA VAL A 695 -5.59 15.71 -28.53
C VAL A 695 -4.86 15.88 -29.85
N VAL A 696 -5.02 14.93 -30.76
CA VAL A 696 -4.47 14.99 -32.13
C VAL A 696 -5.02 16.19 -32.91
N GLU A 697 -6.34 16.46 -32.83
CA GLU A 697 -6.94 17.67 -33.42
C GLU A 697 -6.38 18.97 -32.80
N ARG A 698 -6.28 19.05 -31.46
CA ARG A 698 -5.71 20.20 -30.74
C ARG A 698 -4.25 20.46 -31.18
N TYR A 699 -3.43 19.42 -31.24
CA TYR A 699 -2.03 19.52 -31.67
C TYR A 699 -1.92 20.06 -33.10
N TRP A 700 -2.57 19.44 -34.09
CA TRP A 700 -2.43 19.86 -35.49
C TRP A 700 -3.07 21.22 -35.79
N ALA A 701 -4.01 21.69 -34.95
CA ALA A 701 -4.54 23.05 -35.00
C ALA A 701 -3.53 24.10 -34.51
N ALA A 702 -2.71 23.77 -33.50
CA ALA A 702 -1.67 24.64 -32.95
C ALA A 702 -0.35 24.60 -33.74
N TYR A 703 0.10 23.39 -34.11
CA TYR A 703 1.44 23.11 -34.64
C TYR A 703 1.37 22.41 -36.02
N PRO A 704 0.88 23.09 -37.08
CA PRO A 704 0.63 22.48 -38.40
C PRO A 704 1.88 22.19 -39.24
N ASP A 705 3.09 22.34 -38.70
CA ASP A 705 4.35 21.95 -39.35
C ASP A 705 5.22 21.15 -38.37
N ILE A 706 5.27 19.83 -38.58
CA ILE A 706 6.03 18.86 -37.78
C ILE A 706 7.56 19.07 -37.84
N ASN A 707 8.05 20.00 -38.68
CA ASN A 707 9.45 20.44 -38.67
C ASN A 707 9.70 21.61 -37.70
N ASN A 708 8.65 22.15 -37.08
CA ASN A 708 8.69 23.16 -36.02
C ASN A 708 7.74 22.74 -34.86
N PRO A 709 8.05 21.64 -34.14
CA PRO A 709 7.33 21.24 -32.92
C PRO A 709 7.46 22.31 -31.81
N PRO A 710 6.62 22.23 -30.75
CA PRO A 710 6.68 23.17 -29.64
C PRO A 710 7.92 23.02 -28.74
N ILE A 711 8.74 21.97 -28.91
CA ILE A 711 10.00 21.74 -28.19
C ILE A 711 11.10 21.26 -29.17
N LYS A 712 12.34 21.69 -28.95
CA LYS A 712 13.52 21.42 -29.82
C LYS A 712 14.84 21.64 -29.08
N ARG A 713 15.94 21.05 -29.58
CA ARG A 713 17.25 21.08 -28.91
C ARG A 713 18.02 22.38 -29.17
N LYS A 714 18.56 22.97 -28.10
CA LYS A 714 19.32 24.24 -28.09
C LYS A 714 20.75 24.05 -27.58
N GLY A 715 21.52 23.23 -28.27
CA GLY A 715 22.89 22.89 -27.86
C GLY A 715 22.86 21.84 -26.75
N ASP A 716 23.13 22.24 -25.52
CA ASP A 716 23.17 21.38 -24.33
C ASP A 716 22.01 21.72 -23.36
N ALA A 717 20.88 22.14 -23.95
CA ALA A 717 19.63 22.54 -23.31
C ALA A 717 18.46 22.32 -24.31
N TYR A 718 17.22 22.54 -23.89
CA TYR A 718 16.05 22.63 -24.77
C TYR A 718 15.57 24.08 -24.94
N GLU A 719 14.74 24.35 -25.95
CA GLU A 719 13.83 25.50 -25.94
C GLU A 719 12.41 25.06 -26.31
N ALA A 720 11.41 25.56 -25.58
CA ALA A 720 10.01 25.23 -25.81
C ALA A 720 9.07 26.44 -25.75
N ILE A 721 7.87 26.28 -26.31
CA ILE A 721 6.83 27.33 -26.37
C ILE A 721 6.13 27.47 -25.03
N GLY A 722 6.19 28.68 -24.46
CA GLY A 722 5.52 29.02 -23.20
C GLY A 722 4.07 29.47 -23.36
N ALA A 723 3.42 29.80 -22.24
CA ALA A 723 2.04 30.29 -22.20
C ALA A 723 1.79 31.58 -23.00
N ASP A 724 2.83 32.38 -23.22
CA ASP A 724 2.79 33.60 -24.04
C ASP A 724 2.91 33.34 -25.56
N GLY A 725 3.22 32.09 -25.96
CA GLY A 725 3.42 31.69 -27.35
C GLY A 725 4.83 31.95 -27.90
N GLU A 726 5.78 32.39 -27.06
CA GLU A 726 7.19 32.58 -27.42
C GLU A 726 8.05 31.40 -26.93
N PHE A 727 9.27 31.25 -27.47
CA PHE A 727 10.21 30.20 -27.03
C PHE A 727 11.05 30.65 -25.82
N HIS A 728 11.05 29.83 -24.77
CA HIS A 728 11.84 30.01 -23.55
C HIS A 728 12.96 28.96 -23.46
N ASP A 729 14.02 29.28 -22.73
CA ASP A 729 15.17 28.39 -22.52
C ASP A 729 14.89 27.41 -21.38
N ILE A 730 15.08 26.11 -21.63
CA ILE A 730 14.87 25.04 -20.65
C ILE A 730 16.24 24.42 -20.33
N PRO A 731 16.75 24.55 -19.09
CA PRO A 731 18.03 23.98 -18.71
C PRO A 731 17.98 22.45 -18.74
N ASN A 732 19.09 21.81 -19.14
CA ASN A 732 19.27 20.38 -18.92
C ASN A 732 19.80 20.18 -17.48
N VAL A 733 18.87 20.01 -16.54
CA VAL A 733 19.14 19.85 -15.11
C VAL A 733 19.41 18.37 -14.79
N GLY A 734 20.02 18.06 -13.65
CA GLY A 734 20.40 16.70 -13.26
C GLY A 734 19.32 15.87 -12.58
N TYR A 735 18.07 16.33 -12.53
CA TYR A 735 16.96 15.62 -11.85
C TYR A 735 17.02 14.11 -12.02
N GLN A 736 16.97 13.37 -10.91
CA GLN A 736 16.74 11.94 -10.88
C GLN A 736 15.34 11.69 -10.30
N TRP A 737 14.65 10.65 -10.78
CA TRP A 737 13.40 10.19 -10.18
C TRP A 737 13.68 9.52 -8.83
N PHE A 738 12.77 9.70 -7.87
CA PHE A 738 12.74 8.99 -6.61
C PHE A 738 11.30 8.79 -6.16
N GLY A 739 10.85 7.54 -6.05
CA GLY A 739 9.60 7.13 -5.42
C GLY A 739 9.83 5.93 -4.51
N ALA A 740 9.07 5.87 -3.42
CA ALA A 740 9.06 4.78 -2.44
C ALA A 740 7.82 4.90 -1.56
N GLU A 741 7.14 3.80 -1.23
CA GLU A 741 6.07 3.87 -0.23
C GLU A 741 6.62 4.03 1.18
N LEU A 742 5.88 4.76 2.03
CA LEU A 742 6.24 4.89 3.43
C LEU A 742 5.70 3.71 4.23
N MET A 743 6.57 2.87 4.81
CA MET A 743 6.27 1.97 5.95
C MET A 743 4.96 1.16 5.82
N ARG A 744 4.78 0.37 4.75
CA ARG A 744 3.48 -0.28 4.40
C ARG A 744 2.99 -1.26 5.47
N GLU A 745 3.92 -1.89 6.17
CA GLU A 745 3.75 -3.04 7.06
C GLU A 745 3.60 -2.63 8.53
N MET A 746 4.00 -1.39 8.86
CA MET A 746 3.99 -0.78 10.20
C MET A 746 2.66 -0.94 10.98
N PRO A 747 1.47 -0.85 10.33
CA PRO A 747 0.19 -1.12 11.00
C PRO A 747 0.02 -2.53 11.55
N ILE A 748 0.68 -3.55 10.96
CA ILE A 748 0.63 -4.94 11.45
C ILE A 748 1.22 -4.99 12.87
N CYS A 749 2.47 -4.54 13.03
CA CYS A 749 3.16 -4.55 14.32
C CYS A 749 2.47 -3.74 15.42
N TRP A 750 1.74 -2.68 15.07
CA TRP A 750 0.99 -1.89 16.05
C TRP A 750 -0.31 -2.58 16.49
N ARG A 751 -1.10 -3.10 15.56
CA ARG A 751 -2.48 -3.54 15.83
C ARG A 751 -2.60 -5.04 16.05
N HIS A 752 -1.72 -5.80 15.42
CA HIS A 752 -1.65 -7.26 15.42
C HIS A 752 -0.21 -7.75 15.61
N PRO A 753 0.47 -7.38 16.73
CA PRO A 753 1.82 -7.85 17.02
C PRO A 753 1.92 -9.38 17.08
N GLU A 754 0.84 -10.07 17.43
CA GLU A 754 0.71 -11.53 17.39
C GLU A 754 0.88 -12.14 15.98
N SER A 755 0.62 -11.38 14.92
CA SER A 755 0.73 -11.86 13.53
C SER A 755 2.15 -11.83 12.97
N LEU A 756 3.13 -11.26 13.68
CA LEU A 756 4.50 -11.12 13.15
C LEU A 756 5.62 -11.12 14.21
N ASP A 757 5.28 -11.11 15.51
CA ASP A 757 6.18 -10.97 16.66
C ASP A 757 7.21 -9.83 16.52
N CYS A 758 6.70 -8.63 16.24
CA CYS A 758 7.56 -7.45 16.05
C CYS A 758 8.32 -7.01 17.32
N THR A 759 8.16 -7.71 18.45
CA THR A 759 8.72 -7.32 19.75
C THR A 759 10.25 -7.27 19.74
N TRP A 760 10.90 -8.07 18.88
CA TRP A 760 12.35 -8.06 18.65
C TRP A 760 12.79 -6.79 17.92
N ALA A 761 12.12 -6.45 16.82
CA ALA A 761 12.52 -5.37 15.94
C ALA A 761 12.30 -3.98 16.57
N LEU A 762 11.34 -3.84 17.50
CA LEU A 762 11.20 -2.64 18.34
C LEU A 762 12.45 -2.29 19.17
N LEU A 763 13.36 -3.24 19.36
CA LEU A 763 14.58 -3.08 20.17
C LEU A 763 15.81 -2.69 19.34
N GLY A 764 15.65 -2.53 18.02
CA GLY A 764 16.74 -2.09 17.13
C GLY A 764 17.90 -3.09 17.04
N CYS A 765 19.05 -2.62 16.58
CA CYS A 765 20.23 -3.46 16.37
C CYS A 765 21.17 -3.55 17.59
N GLU A 766 20.72 -3.15 18.79
CA GLU A 766 21.46 -3.31 20.07
C GLU A 766 21.58 -4.79 20.49
N ARG A 767 20.64 -5.66 20.11
CA ARG A 767 20.72 -7.12 20.40
C ARG A 767 21.76 -7.88 19.55
N PRO A 768 21.78 -7.77 18.20
CA PRO A 768 22.76 -8.46 17.37
C PRO A 768 24.18 -7.84 17.40
N ASP A 769 24.35 -6.62 17.93
CA ASP A 769 25.66 -5.99 18.19
C ASP A 769 26.31 -6.57 19.46
N LEU A 770 26.84 -7.79 19.35
CA LEU A 770 27.42 -8.57 20.44
C LEU A 770 28.83 -8.08 20.87
N ASP A 771 29.54 -7.35 20.00
CA ASP A 771 30.80 -6.64 20.29
C ASP A 771 30.55 -5.30 21.01
N GLY A 772 29.43 -4.63 20.71
CA GLY A 772 29.08 -3.29 21.20
C GLY A 772 29.75 -2.17 20.38
N SER A 773 29.80 -2.37 19.07
CA SER A 773 30.50 -1.52 18.10
C SER A 773 29.61 -0.40 17.52
N GLY A 774 28.29 -0.63 17.44
CA GLY A 774 27.32 0.17 16.68
C GLY A 774 27.02 -0.34 15.27
N GLU A 775 27.69 -1.41 14.80
CA GLU A 775 27.57 -2.02 13.47
C GLU A 775 27.67 -3.55 13.62
N VAL A 776 26.72 -4.30 13.06
CA VAL A 776 26.67 -5.78 13.11
C VAL A 776 27.52 -6.34 11.97
N ASP A 777 28.64 -7.02 12.26
CA ASP A 777 29.55 -7.55 11.22
C ASP A 777 30.06 -9.00 11.45
N GLU A 778 31.04 -9.45 10.65
CA GLU A 778 31.69 -10.78 10.75
C GLU A 778 32.23 -11.08 12.18
N THR A 779 32.45 -10.05 12.99
CA THR A 779 32.83 -10.12 14.40
C THR A 779 31.69 -10.65 15.27
N ASP A 780 30.50 -10.06 15.15
CA ASP A 780 29.30 -10.42 15.91
C ASP A 780 28.81 -11.82 15.53
N GLY A 781 28.75 -12.11 14.22
CA GLY A 781 28.49 -13.47 13.74
C GLY A 781 29.48 -14.49 14.31
N GLY A 782 30.74 -14.12 14.52
CA GLY A 782 31.76 -14.96 15.17
C GLY A 782 31.60 -15.11 16.69
N ILE A 783 30.97 -14.15 17.37
CA ILE A 783 30.58 -14.25 18.78
C ILE A 783 29.34 -15.14 18.89
N PHE A 784 28.32 -14.90 18.07
CA PHE A 784 27.11 -15.69 17.95
C PHE A 784 27.42 -17.17 17.69
N ASP A 785 28.18 -17.50 16.64
CA ASP A 785 28.63 -18.88 16.32
C ASP A 785 29.24 -19.59 17.55
N SER A 786 30.02 -18.85 18.35
CA SER A 786 30.73 -19.37 19.52
C SER A 786 29.80 -19.62 20.72
N ALA A 787 28.79 -18.75 20.90
CA ALA A 787 27.77 -18.86 21.93
C ALA A 787 26.72 -19.93 21.55
N TYR A 788 26.20 -19.87 20.33
CA TYR A 788 25.27 -20.84 19.76
C TYR A 788 25.79 -22.28 19.84
N ALA A 789 27.03 -22.53 19.39
CA ALA A 789 27.68 -23.84 19.51
C ALA A 789 27.98 -24.30 20.96
N THR A 790 27.78 -23.42 21.95
CA THR A 790 27.89 -23.72 23.39
C THR A 790 26.54 -24.02 24.04
N TYR A 791 25.46 -23.36 23.62
CA TYR A 791 24.16 -23.36 24.31
C TYR A 791 22.98 -23.93 23.51
N GLY A 792 22.96 -23.71 22.19
CA GLY A 792 21.90 -24.14 21.27
C GLY A 792 21.95 -25.65 20.95
N PRO A 793 21.37 -26.11 19.83
CA PRO A 793 21.24 -27.54 19.55
C PRO A 793 22.63 -28.19 19.31
N PRO A 794 23.00 -29.29 19.99
CA PRO A 794 22.16 -30.22 20.75
C PRO A 794 22.30 -30.09 22.29
N ALA A 795 22.78 -28.95 22.81
CA ALA A 795 22.90 -28.70 24.24
C ALA A 795 21.56 -28.28 24.86
N ASN A 796 20.74 -27.53 24.12
CA ASN A 796 19.41 -27.03 24.52
C ASN A 796 19.42 -26.48 25.96
N THR A 797 20.38 -25.59 26.24
CA THR A 797 20.54 -24.98 27.56
C THR A 797 19.53 -23.85 27.72
N PRO A 798 18.66 -23.85 28.75
CA PRO A 798 17.74 -22.75 28.97
C PRO A 798 18.48 -21.42 29.13
N CYS A 799 18.11 -20.46 28.30
CA CYS A 799 18.67 -19.13 28.22
C CYS A 799 17.91 -18.17 29.15
N ASN A 800 18.62 -17.21 29.74
CA ASN A 800 18.11 -16.27 30.75
C ASN A 800 19.17 -15.24 31.16
N VAL A 801 18.75 -14.20 31.87
CA VAL A 801 19.62 -13.21 32.54
C VAL A 801 20.75 -13.83 33.41
N GLY A 802 20.61 -15.08 33.85
CA GLY A 802 21.63 -15.80 34.63
C GLY A 802 22.77 -16.42 33.80
N ASN A 803 22.58 -16.61 32.49
CA ASN A 803 23.62 -17.01 31.54
C ASN A 803 23.82 -15.99 30.40
N ASP A 804 23.40 -14.74 30.61
CA ASP A 804 23.52 -13.63 29.65
C ASP A 804 22.77 -13.90 28.34
N TRP A 805 21.55 -14.46 28.45
CA TRP A 805 20.74 -14.94 27.31
C TRP A 805 21.58 -15.83 26.37
N CYS A 806 22.10 -16.90 26.98
CA CYS A 806 23.05 -17.82 26.35
C CYS A 806 24.29 -17.14 25.72
N GLY A 807 24.75 -16.04 26.31
CA GLY A 807 25.89 -15.27 25.82
C GLY A 807 25.58 -14.46 24.57
N GLY A 808 24.32 -14.00 24.40
CA GLY A 808 23.84 -13.31 23.21
C GLY A 808 23.55 -14.22 22.02
N ALA A 809 23.26 -15.50 22.26
CA ALA A 809 22.83 -16.45 21.22
C ALA A 809 21.33 -16.78 21.27
N ASP A 810 20.64 -16.29 22.30
CA ASP A 810 19.18 -16.16 22.41
C ASP A 810 18.89 -14.68 22.13
N LEU A 811 18.70 -14.37 20.85
CA LEU A 811 18.55 -13.03 20.28
C LEU A 811 17.08 -12.59 20.27
N ASP A 812 16.13 -13.52 20.30
CA ASP A 812 14.72 -13.24 20.48
C ASP A 812 14.32 -13.13 21.98
N HIS A 813 15.02 -13.80 22.90
CA HIS A 813 14.65 -13.99 24.31
C HIS A 813 13.51 -15.02 24.51
N SER A 814 13.33 -15.96 23.59
CA SER A 814 12.49 -17.16 23.73
C SER A 814 12.88 -18.01 24.95
N GLY A 815 14.13 -17.88 25.41
CA GLY A 815 14.69 -18.71 26.48
C GLY A 815 15.38 -19.97 25.96
N LEU A 816 15.58 -20.07 24.64
CA LEU A 816 16.44 -21.04 23.98
C LEU A 816 17.37 -20.30 23.00
N ALA A 817 18.38 -21.00 22.48
CA ALA A 817 19.09 -20.58 21.29
C ALA A 817 18.79 -21.65 20.24
N ASP A 818 18.04 -21.37 19.19
CA ASP A 818 17.61 -22.36 18.18
C ASP A 818 17.65 -21.88 16.71
N ALA A 819 16.67 -22.18 15.86
CA ALA A 819 16.74 -21.84 14.44
C ALA A 819 16.43 -20.36 14.18
N GLU A 820 15.46 -19.79 14.91
CA GLU A 820 14.97 -18.41 14.72
C GLU A 820 16.11 -17.40 14.96
N ASP A 821 16.98 -17.64 15.95
CA ASP A 821 18.19 -16.83 16.22
C ASP A 821 19.22 -16.82 15.08
N VAL A 822 19.35 -17.95 14.36
CA VAL A 822 20.35 -18.09 13.28
C VAL A 822 19.90 -17.32 12.05
N GLU A 823 18.59 -17.31 11.80
CA GLU A 823 17.95 -16.53 10.74
C GLU A 823 17.97 -15.03 11.11
N PHE A 824 17.65 -14.68 12.36
CA PHE A 824 17.77 -13.32 12.90
C PHE A 824 19.19 -12.75 12.78
N MET A 825 20.22 -13.52 13.18
CA MET A 825 21.63 -13.10 13.06
C MET A 825 22.06 -12.89 11.60
N ALA A 826 21.43 -13.60 10.64
CA ALA A 826 21.70 -13.45 9.22
C ALA A 826 21.04 -12.22 8.59
N VAL A 827 19.79 -11.89 8.96
CA VAL A 827 19.11 -10.67 8.48
C VAL A 827 19.60 -9.39 9.16
N ALA A 828 20.31 -9.50 10.28
CA ALA A 828 20.91 -8.37 10.99
C ALA A 828 22.27 -7.92 10.40
N ASP A 829 22.92 -8.71 9.54
CA ASP A 829 24.25 -8.40 8.96
C ASP A 829 24.25 -7.04 8.24
N GLY A 830 25.17 -6.16 8.62
CA GLY A 830 25.25 -4.78 8.09
C GLY A 830 24.23 -3.79 8.66
N CYS A 831 23.40 -4.18 9.64
CA CYS A 831 22.64 -3.19 10.42
C CYS A 831 23.58 -2.34 11.30
N TRP A 832 23.27 -1.06 11.47
CA TRP A 832 24.04 -0.14 12.30
C TRP A 832 23.16 0.94 12.95
N TYR A 833 23.67 1.50 14.06
CA TYR A 833 23.05 2.59 14.82
C TYR A 833 24.12 3.58 15.35
N GLU A 834 23.75 4.83 15.63
CA GLU A 834 24.67 5.76 16.30
C GLU A 834 24.77 5.41 17.81
N ALA A 835 25.87 4.74 18.19
CA ALA A 835 26.13 4.37 19.58
C ALA A 835 26.26 5.61 20.53
N PRO A 836 25.66 5.59 21.74
CA PRO A 836 25.40 6.77 22.59
C PRO A 836 26.56 7.31 23.47
#